data_AF-A0A0P1MXT2-F1
#
_entry.id   AF-A0A0P1MXT2-F1
#
_cell.length_a   1.000
_cell.length_b   1.000
_cell.length_c   1.000
_cell.angle_alpha   90.00
_cell.angle_beta   90.00
_cell.angle_gamma   90.00
#
_symmetry.space_group_name_H-M   'P 1'
#
loop_
_entity.id
_entity.type
_entity.pdbx_description
1 polymer ?
#
loop_
_entity_poly.entity_id
_entity_poly.type
_entity_poly.pdbx_seq_one_letter_code
_entity_poly.pdbx_strand_id
1 'polypeptide(L)'
;MLKILIIGSLPPPYHGTSIYLKKLRDLLANEKDLKIFSIDTSDKRNDLTKLGKFDLHNVIAGLRSLFQLLYYLLFKKPNIVYIPISQNKWAYFRDGLFILASSLLGAKVLIHLHGSYFLEFYKKSNKLYKKFIDLTMKNVDGAIVLGEKLKYIFEHWLPKEKVFVLPNFVEPPRNLENASDLDINKRENTVRITYLGNLSESKGLFDLLEAVKIIKNRHINIEFIVNIAGLFRTDPFTGLSGEKHREKFNDYVKSLNGLINYLGQITNEREKYNLLMQSDIFVFPSWHEGQPLVILEAMACGLPIISTKDVGVIDETVIDGTNGILVEKRNVEQLANAILKLVLDKDLRVRMGKESLRRFNDLYTPEKHIEQFRKIIMFLIYGDKFVKFNVIPIAVKFISPKDFILIEHLRNYRNIKKVLIFLKNEGIKLTIRKSLSKLIDRKISSEMYLVILQFKLDSGYVFAFTRNLGYLIIEEELIFKVNLNNKKVEINSLYLSDELLSVFESYIPVPSCPKEIKNKLFKLILRDNPFLTSASDLYHLLYQSDNNIGKKNTSHTIIGFENKERNSGVFILGFGSYIREYVLPFFKNNVIAALDYKSKIIEKFYNVPFPIYNDFEDILEKIAIFKNPLVIIATYHSDHAWMANTILKFNPSSYVFIEKPACVTNDEAEGLFNLRKKGMWIDIGYNRRYSYFSQILFNLLKDKNPSSRIHLTFLIKELKLPKSHWYFWPNQGTRICGNLSHWIDLLRFLTCKDVKSLNVIGGESNMTVTIELEDKSVCDFIITDIGNDMFGVEEYCELRFENVTARLYDYKKLEIIRGNKYIYYKTTFRDKGHYRMYSILKRNYANRGAPIYPSEDIKWVTYLCNEIINLLNL
;
A
#
# COMPACT_ATOMS: atom_id res chain seq x y z
N MET A 1 0.49 3.33 33.21
CA MET A 1 0.85 1.96 32.80
C MET A 1 -0.39 1.30 32.27
N LEU A 2 -0.40 0.96 30.99
CA LEU A 2 -1.57 0.35 30.35
C LEU A 2 -1.68 -1.11 30.78
N LYS A 3 -2.88 -1.57 31.16
CA LYS A 3 -3.11 -2.94 31.59
C LYS A 3 -3.75 -3.74 30.46
N ILE A 4 -3.14 -4.85 30.08
CA ILE A 4 -3.63 -5.74 29.02
C ILE A 4 -3.89 -7.11 29.64
N LEU A 5 -5.07 -7.66 29.39
CA LEU A 5 -5.41 -9.03 29.75
C LEU A 5 -5.43 -9.89 28.47
N ILE A 6 -4.55 -10.87 28.41
CA ILE A 6 -4.44 -11.82 27.30
C ILE A 6 -5.18 -13.11 27.68
N ILE A 7 -6.10 -13.58 26.85
CA ILE A 7 -6.87 -14.80 27.12
C ILE A 7 -6.64 -15.78 25.97
N GLY A 8 -6.16 -16.99 26.24
CA GLY A 8 -5.99 -18.01 25.21
C GLY A 8 -5.20 -19.21 25.68
N SER A 9 -4.99 -20.19 24.80
CA SER A 9 -4.30 -21.42 25.17
C SER A 9 -2.78 -21.21 25.11
N LEU A 10 -2.09 -21.50 26.21
CA LEU A 10 -0.62 -21.54 26.23
C LEU A 10 -0.12 -22.98 26.05
N PRO A 11 1.12 -23.19 25.56
CA PRO A 11 1.65 -24.53 25.40
C PRO A 11 1.86 -25.24 26.76
N PRO A 12 1.65 -26.58 26.84
CA PRO A 12 1.07 -27.48 25.83
C PRO A 12 -0.48 -27.43 25.79
N PRO A 13 -1.15 -27.67 24.64
CA PRO A 13 -0.62 -28.23 23.39
C PRO A 13 0.16 -27.24 22.49
N TYR A 14 1.08 -27.76 21.68
CA TYR A 14 1.89 -26.98 20.74
C TYR A 14 1.20 -26.85 19.38
N HIS A 15 0.64 -25.68 19.11
CA HIS A 15 0.10 -25.29 17.80
C HIS A 15 0.44 -23.82 17.52
N GLY A 16 0.27 -23.36 16.28
CA GLY A 16 0.71 -22.01 15.87
C GLY A 16 0.21 -20.90 16.79
N THR A 17 -1.08 -20.89 17.13
CA THR A 17 -1.68 -19.89 18.02
C THR A 17 -1.14 -19.93 19.46
N SER A 18 -0.88 -21.12 20.04
CA SER A 18 -0.38 -21.21 21.43
C SER A 18 1.09 -20.78 21.53
N ILE A 19 1.89 -21.12 20.52
CA ILE A 19 3.29 -20.65 20.40
C ILE A 19 3.31 -19.13 20.24
N TYR A 20 2.51 -18.58 19.32
CA TYR A 20 2.39 -17.14 19.12
C TYR A 20 1.99 -16.42 20.41
N LEU A 21 0.96 -16.91 21.11
CA LEU A 21 0.44 -16.24 22.31
C LEU A 21 1.45 -16.21 23.45
N LYS A 22 2.22 -17.30 23.62
CA LYS A 22 3.32 -17.36 24.59
C LYS A 22 4.38 -16.32 24.24
N LYS A 23 4.86 -16.29 22.99
CA LYS A 23 5.89 -15.35 22.54
C LYS A 23 5.42 -13.90 22.68
N LEU A 24 4.19 -13.59 22.26
CA LEU A 24 3.61 -12.25 22.41
C LEU A 24 3.56 -11.81 23.88
N ARG A 25 3.08 -12.69 24.77
CA ARG A 25 3.02 -12.40 26.20
C ARG A 25 4.40 -12.09 26.77
N ASP A 26 5.40 -12.90 26.42
CA ASP A 26 6.76 -12.77 26.94
C ASP A 26 7.42 -11.47 26.43
N LEU A 27 7.22 -11.11 25.16
CA LEU A 27 7.68 -9.83 24.61
C LEU A 27 7.01 -8.63 25.29
N LEU A 28 5.68 -8.65 25.45
CA LEU A 28 4.94 -7.57 26.09
C LEU A 28 5.24 -7.45 27.60
N ALA A 29 5.67 -8.53 28.25
CA ALA A 29 6.08 -8.49 29.65
C ALA A 29 7.38 -7.70 29.87
N ASN A 30 8.22 -7.57 28.84
CA ASN A 30 9.46 -6.78 28.88
C ASN A 30 9.21 -5.26 28.70
N GLU A 31 8.00 -4.86 28.29
CA GLU A 31 7.64 -3.47 28.06
C GLU A 31 7.35 -2.74 29.38
N LYS A 32 8.22 -1.78 29.74
CA LYS A 32 8.16 -1.07 31.03
C LYS A 32 6.87 -0.28 31.28
N ASP A 33 6.13 0.09 30.23
CA ASP A 33 4.91 0.88 30.30
C ASP A 33 3.61 0.05 30.23
N LEU A 34 3.73 -1.28 30.06
CA LEU A 34 2.62 -2.22 30.01
C LEU A 34 2.57 -3.08 31.27
N LYS A 35 1.35 -3.46 31.66
CA LYS A 35 1.10 -4.47 32.70
C LYS A 35 0.32 -5.60 32.08
N ILE A 36 0.95 -6.75 31.93
CA ILE A 36 0.34 -7.92 31.29
C ILE A 36 -0.26 -8.85 32.35
N PHE A 37 -1.50 -9.26 32.11
CA PHE A 37 -2.17 -10.35 32.79
C PHE A 37 -2.50 -11.42 31.76
N SER A 38 -2.56 -12.69 32.16
CA SER A 38 -2.89 -13.78 31.24
C SER A 38 -3.82 -14.81 31.88
N ILE A 39 -4.81 -15.26 31.14
CA ILE A 39 -5.65 -16.41 31.47
C ILE A 39 -5.33 -17.52 30.48
N ASP A 40 -4.81 -18.63 31.02
CA ASP A 40 -4.53 -19.84 30.24
C ASP A 40 -5.82 -20.67 30.10
N THR A 41 -6.20 -20.97 28.87
CA THR A 41 -7.39 -21.77 28.53
C THR A 41 -7.02 -23.13 27.92
N SER A 42 -5.74 -23.55 28.03
CA SER A 42 -5.26 -24.83 27.52
C SER A 42 -5.86 -26.03 28.27
N ASP A 43 -6.21 -27.08 27.52
CA ASP A 43 -6.42 -28.41 28.07
C ASP A 43 -5.07 -29.14 28.08
N LYS A 44 -4.51 -29.34 29.27
CA LYS A 44 -3.16 -29.93 29.46
C LYS A 44 -3.13 -31.45 29.33
N ARG A 45 -4.28 -32.08 29.10
CA ARG A 45 -4.35 -33.49 28.71
C ARG A 45 -3.94 -33.54 27.24
N ASN A 46 -2.72 -34.02 26.94
CA ASN A 46 -2.03 -34.03 25.64
C ASN A 46 -2.75 -34.77 24.47
N ASP A 47 -4.08 -34.78 24.42
CA ASP A 47 -4.93 -35.49 23.48
C ASP A 47 -5.70 -34.52 22.56
N LEU A 48 -5.08 -34.19 21.42
CA LEU A 48 -5.64 -33.30 20.39
C LEU A 48 -6.91 -33.88 19.72
N THR A 49 -7.25 -35.15 19.94
CA THR A 49 -8.42 -35.80 19.31
C THR A 49 -9.77 -35.31 19.88
N LYS A 50 -9.72 -34.61 21.02
CA LYS A 50 -10.89 -34.04 21.71
C LYS A 50 -11.09 -32.54 21.46
N LEU A 51 -10.21 -31.88 20.71
CA LEU A 51 -10.35 -30.46 20.37
C LEU A 51 -11.66 -30.22 19.61
N GLY A 52 -12.53 -29.37 20.15
CA GLY A 52 -13.79 -29.00 19.52
C GLY A 52 -14.96 -29.98 19.71
N LYS A 53 -14.83 -31.01 20.54
CA LYS A 53 -15.93 -31.90 20.97
C LYS A 53 -16.46 -31.49 22.35
N PHE A 54 -17.72 -31.81 22.63
CA PHE A 54 -18.34 -31.56 23.94
C PHE A 54 -17.74 -32.52 24.99
N ASP A 55 -17.14 -31.96 26.03
CA ASP A 55 -16.56 -32.68 27.18
C ASP A 55 -16.89 -31.88 28.44
N LEU A 56 -17.48 -32.51 29.46
CA LEU A 56 -17.83 -31.87 30.73
C LEU A 56 -16.63 -31.20 31.40
N HIS A 57 -15.43 -31.77 31.25
CA HIS A 57 -14.20 -31.18 31.79
C HIS A 57 -13.84 -29.86 31.10
N ASN A 58 -14.03 -29.76 29.79
CA ASN A 58 -13.82 -28.53 29.02
C ASN A 58 -14.83 -27.44 29.39
N VAL A 59 -16.05 -27.83 29.79
CA VAL A 59 -17.06 -26.90 30.32
C VAL A 59 -16.62 -26.34 31.68
N ILE A 60 -16.14 -27.18 32.61
CA ILE A 60 -15.63 -26.76 33.92
C ILE A 60 -14.41 -25.84 33.76
N ALA A 61 -13.47 -26.21 32.88
CA ALA A 61 -12.31 -25.38 32.55
C ALA A 61 -12.73 -24.02 31.97
N GLY A 62 -13.71 -24.00 31.06
CA GLY A 62 -14.28 -22.77 30.50
C GLY A 62 -14.93 -21.87 31.56
N LEU A 63 -15.70 -22.45 32.49
CA LEU A 63 -16.29 -21.72 33.62
C LEU A 63 -15.22 -21.15 34.55
N ARG A 64 -14.18 -21.92 34.86
CA ARG A 64 -13.03 -21.45 35.66
C ARG A 64 -12.35 -20.25 35.00
N SER A 65 -12.09 -20.31 33.69
CA SER A 65 -11.52 -19.18 32.94
C SER A 65 -12.47 -17.98 32.92
N LEU A 66 -13.79 -18.18 32.88
CA LEU A 66 -14.77 -17.11 32.98
C LEU A 66 -14.75 -16.44 34.36
N PHE A 67 -14.69 -17.21 35.45
CA PHE A 67 -14.54 -16.65 36.80
C PHE A 67 -13.23 -15.90 36.98
N GLN A 68 -12.12 -16.41 36.42
CA GLN A 68 -10.85 -15.68 36.39
C GLN A 68 -10.98 -14.36 35.61
N LEU A 69 -11.63 -14.39 34.45
CA LEU A 69 -11.90 -13.19 33.66
C LEU A 69 -12.67 -12.16 34.48
N LEU A 70 -13.78 -12.57 35.11
CA LEU A 70 -14.56 -11.69 35.98
C LEU A 70 -13.73 -11.12 37.13
N TYR A 71 -12.88 -11.93 37.77
CA TYR A 71 -11.95 -11.47 38.79
C TYR A 71 -10.99 -10.39 38.24
N TYR A 72 -10.36 -10.61 37.09
CA TYR A 72 -9.46 -9.63 36.48
C TYR A 72 -10.19 -8.35 36.08
N LEU A 73 -11.38 -8.46 35.50
CA LEU A 73 -12.21 -7.31 35.11
C LEU A 73 -12.61 -6.46 36.32
N LEU A 74 -13.09 -7.09 37.40
CA LEU A 74 -13.55 -6.39 38.60
C LEU A 74 -12.40 -5.79 39.43
N PHE A 75 -11.33 -6.55 39.64
CA PHE A 75 -10.27 -6.18 40.60
C PHE A 75 -9.01 -5.61 39.96
N LYS A 76 -8.64 -6.05 38.75
CA LYS A 76 -7.44 -5.55 38.06
C LYS A 76 -7.75 -4.45 37.05
N LYS A 77 -8.99 -4.41 36.53
CA LYS A 77 -9.52 -3.41 35.60
C LYS A 77 -8.58 -3.21 34.40
N PRO A 78 -8.40 -4.23 33.54
CA PRO A 78 -7.58 -4.10 32.35
C PRO A 78 -8.19 -3.06 31.39
N ASN A 79 -7.33 -2.34 30.68
CA ASN A 79 -7.75 -1.37 29.67
C ASN A 79 -8.19 -2.08 28.38
N ILE A 80 -7.47 -3.14 27.99
CA ILE A 80 -7.76 -3.99 26.83
C ILE A 80 -7.80 -5.45 27.26
N VAL A 81 -8.77 -6.18 26.73
CA VAL A 81 -8.80 -7.65 26.73
C VAL A 81 -8.53 -8.13 25.31
N TYR A 82 -7.42 -8.85 25.14
CA TYR A 82 -6.98 -9.42 23.88
C TYR A 82 -7.37 -10.91 23.81
N ILE A 83 -8.14 -11.27 22.78
CA ILE A 83 -8.76 -12.59 22.63
C ILE A 83 -8.48 -13.16 21.22
N PRO A 84 -7.58 -14.14 21.05
CA PRO A 84 -7.52 -14.95 19.84
C PRO A 84 -8.82 -15.75 19.71
N ILE A 85 -9.54 -15.56 18.61
CA ILE A 85 -10.85 -16.21 18.43
C ILE A 85 -10.73 -17.55 17.69
N SER A 86 -11.55 -18.49 18.14
CA SER A 86 -11.63 -19.83 17.54
C SER A 86 -12.62 -19.88 16.38
N GLN A 87 -12.43 -20.86 15.48
CA GLN A 87 -13.28 -21.10 14.31
C GLN A 87 -14.08 -22.42 14.44
N ASN A 88 -14.33 -22.84 15.67
CA ASN A 88 -15.09 -24.04 16.03
C ASN A 88 -16.22 -23.66 16.98
N LYS A 89 -17.38 -24.30 16.85
CA LYS A 89 -18.61 -23.99 17.59
C LYS A 89 -18.42 -23.92 19.12
N TRP A 90 -17.78 -24.90 19.76
CA TRP A 90 -17.71 -24.90 21.22
C TRP A 90 -16.63 -23.94 21.74
N ALA A 91 -15.50 -23.88 21.04
CA ALA A 91 -14.42 -22.97 21.38
C ALA A 91 -14.84 -21.50 21.18
N TYR A 92 -15.49 -21.17 20.07
CA TYR A 92 -16.02 -19.83 19.83
C TYR A 92 -17.15 -19.47 20.79
N PHE A 93 -18.00 -20.43 21.19
CA PHE A 93 -19.05 -20.15 22.18
C PHE A 93 -18.44 -19.61 23.48
N ARG A 94 -17.38 -20.27 23.97
CA ARG A 94 -16.59 -19.80 25.11
C ARG A 94 -15.96 -18.42 24.84
N ASP A 95 -15.30 -18.25 23.70
CA ASP A 95 -14.64 -16.97 23.35
C ASP A 95 -15.68 -15.82 23.27
N GLY A 96 -16.88 -16.11 22.77
CA GLY A 96 -18.02 -15.19 22.75
C GLY A 96 -18.50 -14.79 24.13
N LEU A 97 -18.53 -15.71 25.11
CA LEU A 97 -18.82 -15.37 26.50
C LEU A 97 -17.74 -14.44 27.09
N PHE A 98 -16.47 -14.64 26.74
CA PHE A 98 -15.39 -13.75 27.16
C PHE A 98 -15.53 -12.35 26.56
N ILE A 99 -15.91 -12.25 25.28
CA ILE A 99 -16.18 -10.97 24.61
C ILE A 99 -17.30 -10.21 25.33
N LEU A 100 -18.44 -10.87 25.58
CA LEU A 100 -19.58 -10.23 26.24
C LEU A 100 -19.24 -9.79 27.67
N ALA A 101 -18.59 -10.65 28.46
CA ALA A 101 -18.19 -10.30 29.83
C ALA A 101 -17.21 -9.12 29.87
N SER A 102 -16.25 -9.07 28.93
CA SER A 102 -15.26 -7.99 28.85
C SER A 102 -15.89 -6.65 28.45
N SER A 103 -16.78 -6.66 27.45
CA SER A 103 -17.51 -5.47 26.99
C SER A 103 -18.43 -4.91 28.09
N LEU A 104 -19.21 -5.77 28.75
CA LEU A 104 -20.15 -5.37 29.81
C LEU A 104 -19.46 -4.73 31.03
N LEU A 105 -18.21 -5.11 31.31
CA LEU A 105 -17.42 -4.58 32.43
C LEU A 105 -16.45 -3.45 32.00
N GLY A 106 -16.65 -2.89 30.80
CA GLY A 106 -16.03 -1.64 30.36
C GLY A 106 -14.58 -1.74 29.86
N ALA A 107 -14.08 -2.95 29.60
CA ALA A 107 -12.76 -3.13 28.97
C ALA A 107 -12.87 -3.12 27.44
N LYS A 108 -11.87 -2.56 26.75
CA LYS A 108 -11.82 -2.59 25.28
C LYS A 108 -11.55 -4.01 24.80
N VAL A 109 -12.35 -4.50 23.85
CA VAL A 109 -12.23 -5.88 23.36
C VAL A 109 -11.51 -5.88 22.01
N LEU A 110 -10.33 -6.50 21.99
CA LEU A 110 -9.51 -6.69 20.79
C LEU A 110 -9.45 -8.17 20.45
N ILE A 111 -10.06 -8.57 19.34
CA ILE A 111 -10.02 -9.96 18.87
C ILE A 111 -8.88 -10.16 17.86
N HIS A 112 -8.30 -11.36 17.78
CA HIS A 112 -7.32 -11.71 16.74
C HIS A 112 -7.68 -13.04 16.09
N LEU A 113 -7.84 -13.03 14.77
CA LEU A 113 -8.05 -14.23 13.96
C LEU A 113 -6.72 -14.69 13.34
N HIS A 114 -6.21 -15.84 13.79
CA HIS A 114 -5.01 -16.47 13.22
C HIS A 114 -5.30 -17.39 12.01
N GLY A 115 -6.55 -17.48 11.56
CA GLY A 115 -6.95 -18.27 10.39
C GLY A 115 -7.74 -17.45 9.38
N SER A 116 -8.34 -18.12 8.40
CA SER A 116 -9.00 -17.47 7.26
C SER A 116 -10.45 -17.93 7.03
N TYR A 117 -10.98 -18.81 7.88
CA TYR A 117 -12.23 -19.54 7.66
C TYR A 117 -13.40 -19.09 8.56
N PHE A 118 -13.24 -17.96 9.25
CA PHE A 118 -14.23 -17.50 10.24
C PHE A 118 -15.56 -17.12 9.57
N LEU A 119 -15.53 -16.54 8.37
CA LEU A 119 -16.73 -16.16 7.65
C LEU A 119 -17.51 -17.38 7.16
N GLU A 120 -16.84 -18.44 6.72
CA GLU A 120 -17.45 -19.72 6.39
C GLU A 120 -18.03 -20.41 7.63
N PHE A 121 -17.32 -20.37 8.75
CA PHE A 121 -17.82 -20.84 10.03
C PHE A 121 -19.12 -20.12 10.43
N TYR A 122 -19.17 -18.79 10.28
CA TYR A 122 -20.40 -18.02 10.47
C TYR A 122 -21.49 -18.47 9.49
N LYS A 123 -21.21 -18.53 8.18
CA LYS A 123 -22.18 -18.89 7.13
C LYS A 123 -22.79 -20.29 7.36
N LYS A 124 -21.98 -21.27 7.76
CA LYS A 124 -22.39 -22.66 8.05
C LYS A 124 -23.13 -22.81 9.38
N SER A 125 -23.09 -21.81 10.27
CA SER A 125 -23.77 -21.87 11.57
C SER A 125 -25.29 -21.73 11.43
N ASN A 126 -26.03 -22.35 12.35
CA ASN A 126 -27.49 -22.23 12.39
C ASN A 126 -27.95 -20.81 12.80
N LYS A 127 -29.22 -20.47 12.57
CA LYS A 127 -29.76 -19.11 12.80
C LYS A 127 -29.56 -18.61 14.24
N LEU A 128 -29.75 -19.47 15.23
CA LEU A 128 -29.59 -19.11 16.65
C LEU A 128 -28.12 -18.77 16.97
N TYR A 129 -27.20 -19.60 16.47
CA TYR A 129 -25.78 -19.41 16.70
C TYR A 129 -25.21 -18.22 15.92
N LYS A 130 -25.75 -17.93 14.72
CA LYS A 130 -25.45 -16.67 14.00
C LYS A 130 -25.82 -15.44 14.81
N LYS A 131 -27.02 -15.41 15.42
CA LYS A 131 -27.43 -14.32 16.31
C LYS A 131 -26.48 -14.16 17.50
N PHE A 132 -25.98 -15.27 18.05
CA PHE A 132 -24.97 -15.24 19.11
C PHE A 132 -23.65 -14.61 18.61
N ILE A 133 -23.15 -15.03 17.44
CA ILE A 133 -21.97 -14.42 16.80
C ILE A 133 -22.19 -12.93 16.52
N ASP A 134 -23.35 -12.53 16.00
CA ASP A 134 -23.65 -11.12 15.72
C ASP A 134 -23.68 -10.28 17.00
N LEU A 135 -24.21 -10.84 18.10
CA LEU A 135 -24.23 -10.20 19.41
C LEU A 135 -22.81 -10.02 19.96
N THR A 136 -21.97 -11.05 19.90
CA THR A 136 -20.58 -10.97 20.38
C THR A 136 -19.76 -10.00 19.53
N MET A 137 -19.85 -10.07 18.20
CA MET A 137 -19.07 -9.22 17.30
C MET A 137 -19.45 -7.74 17.39
N LYS A 138 -20.72 -7.40 17.67
CA LYS A 138 -21.13 -6.01 17.96
C LYS A 138 -20.47 -5.42 19.21
N ASN A 139 -19.96 -6.27 20.11
CA ASN A 139 -19.30 -5.89 21.36
C ASN A 139 -17.77 -5.89 21.23
N VAL A 140 -17.23 -5.93 20.01
CA VAL A 140 -15.80 -5.88 19.73
C VAL A 140 -15.39 -4.44 19.39
N ASP A 141 -14.29 -3.96 19.95
CA ASP A 141 -13.74 -2.63 19.66
C ASP A 141 -12.74 -2.63 18.50
N GLY A 142 -12.09 -3.77 18.24
CA GLY A 142 -11.19 -3.96 17.11
C GLY A 142 -10.91 -5.43 16.82
N ALA A 143 -10.62 -5.74 15.56
CA ALA A 143 -10.23 -7.07 15.12
C ALA A 143 -8.86 -7.03 14.43
N ILE A 144 -8.04 -8.03 14.69
CA ILE A 144 -6.76 -8.24 14.04
C ILE A 144 -6.88 -9.43 13.08
N VAL A 145 -6.36 -9.22 11.87
CA VAL A 145 -6.16 -10.25 10.84
C VAL A 145 -4.70 -10.28 10.40
N LEU A 146 -4.28 -11.37 9.77
CA LEU A 146 -2.87 -11.62 9.44
C LEU A 146 -2.36 -10.89 8.19
N GLY A 147 -3.26 -10.34 7.37
CA GLY A 147 -2.95 -9.64 6.11
C GLY A 147 -4.16 -8.87 5.58
N GLU A 148 -3.92 -8.01 4.59
CA GLU A 148 -4.94 -7.11 4.02
C GLU A 148 -6.10 -7.89 3.39
N LYS A 149 -5.81 -9.00 2.71
CA LYS A 149 -6.81 -9.87 2.07
C LYS A 149 -7.77 -10.52 3.06
N LEU A 150 -7.49 -10.53 4.36
CA LEU A 150 -8.39 -11.12 5.36
C LEU A 150 -9.30 -10.09 6.04
N LYS A 151 -9.15 -8.79 5.77
CA LYS A 151 -9.99 -7.75 6.41
C LYS A 151 -11.48 -7.95 6.17
N TYR A 152 -11.87 -8.38 4.97
CA TYR A 152 -13.26 -8.60 4.58
C TYR A 152 -14.02 -9.53 5.53
N ILE A 153 -13.33 -10.42 6.25
CA ILE A 153 -13.94 -11.36 7.20
C ILE A 153 -14.74 -10.62 8.27
N PHE A 154 -14.26 -9.46 8.73
CA PHE A 154 -14.88 -8.70 9.82
C PHE A 154 -15.62 -7.44 9.37
N GLU A 155 -15.54 -7.06 8.09
CA GLU A 155 -16.19 -5.86 7.55
C GLU A 155 -17.72 -5.86 7.71
N HIS A 156 -18.33 -7.04 7.93
CA HIS A 156 -19.77 -7.13 8.25
C HIS A 156 -20.12 -6.55 9.64
N TRP A 157 -19.20 -6.65 10.62
CA TRP A 157 -19.46 -6.28 12.00
C TRP A 157 -18.68 -5.04 12.46
N LEU A 158 -17.53 -4.76 11.84
CA LEU A 158 -16.62 -3.68 12.22
C LEU A 158 -16.36 -2.75 11.03
N PRO A 159 -16.21 -1.44 11.26
CA PRO A 159 -15.73 -0.53 10.23
C PRO A 159 -14.27 -0.85 9.87
N LYS A 160 -13.86 -0.53 8.64
CA LYS A 160 -12.55 -0.93 8.09
C LYS A 160 -11.38 -0.45 8.93
N GLU A 161 -11.49 0.72 9.54
CA GLU A 161 -10.46 1.36 10.38
C GLU A 161 -10.26 0.63 11.72
N LYS A 162 -11.19 -0.26 12.10
CA LYS A 162 -11.12 -1.12 13.29
C LYS A 162 -10.75 -2.57 12.97
N VAL A 163 -10.42 -2.86 11.71
CA VAL A 163 -9.87 -4.16 11.28
C VAL A 163 -8.40 -3.94 10.93
N PHE A 164 -7.51 -4.32 11.84
CA PHE A 164 -6.08 -4.09 11.77
C PHE A 164 -5.36 -5.28 11.12
N VAL A 165 -4.30 -5.00 10.37
CA VAL A 165 -3.36 -6.02 9.92
C VAL A 165 -2.23 -6.11 10.93
N LEU A 166 -1.97 -7.33 11.39
CA LEU A 166 -0.80 -7.65 12.19
C LEU A 166 -0.33 -9.05 11.80
N PRO A 167 0.69 -9.14 10.94
CA PRO A 167 1.23 -10.44 10.54
C PRO A 167 1.79 -11.20 11.75
N ASN A 168 1.83 -12.53 11.64
CA ASN A 168 2.58 -13.35 12.57
C ASN A 168 4.07 -12.99 12.52
N PHE A 169 4.78 -13.31 13.61
CA PHE A 169 6.22 -13.11 13.73
C PHE A 169 6.89 -14.40 14.19
N VAL A 170 8.19 -14.53 13.90
CA VAL A 170 9.04 -15.61 14.43
C VAL A 170 10.37 -15.05 14.89
N GLU A 171 11.00 -15.70 15.86
CA GLU A 171 12.34 -15.29 16.31
C GLU A 171 13.37 -15.73 15.28
N PRO A 172 14.30 -14.86 14.86
CA PRO A 172 15.40 -15.30 14.00
C PRO A 172 16.27 -16.35 14.71
N PRO A 173 16.97 -17.22 13.96
CA PRO A 173 17.90 -18.17 14.56
C PRO A 173 18.98 -17.45 15.39
N ARG A 174 19.12 -17.81 16.67
CA ARG A 174 20.13 -17.24 17.58
C ARG A 174 21.52 -17.84 17.28
N ASN A 175 22.56 -17.00 17.23
CA ASN A 175 23.97 -17.26 16.83
C ASN A 175 24.26 -17.19 15.32
N LEU A 176 24.20 -15.98 14.76
CA LEU A 176 24.86 -15.61 13.49
C LEU A 176 26.30 -15.11 13.71
N GLU A 177 27.00 -15.55 14.77
CA GLU A 177 28.39 -15.12 15.02
C GLU A 177 29.38 -15.64 13.94
N ASN A 178 28.98 -16.66 13.18
CA ASN A 178 29.69 -17.12 11.99
C ASN A 178 28.78 -17.03 10.75
N ALA A 179 28.42 -15.82 10.33
CA ALA A 179 27.83 -15.61 9.00
C ALA A 179 28.73 -16.11 7.84
N SER A 180 30.00 -16.41 8.13
CA SER A 180 30.95 -17.11 7.24
C SER A 180 30.63 -18.59 6.99
N ASP A 181 29.72 -19.21 7.75
CA ASP A 181 29.28 -20.60 7.54
C ASP A 181 27.97 -20.72 6.72
N LEU A 182 27.30 -19.59 6.42
CA LEU A 182 26.22 -19.50 5.42
C LEU A 182 26.80 -19.47 3.98
N ASP A 183 27.88 -20.20 3.78
CA ASP A 183 28.54 -20.35 2.49
C ASP A 183 27.70 -21.27 1.61
N ILE A 184 26.61 -20.72 1.05
CA ILE A 184 25.74 -21.35 0.04
C ILE A 184 26.59 -21.86 -1.16
N ASN A 185 27.83 -21.37 -1.28
CA ASN A 185 28.78 -21.75 -2.31
C ASN A 185 29.54 -23.06 -2.04
N LYS A 186 29.51 -23.64 -0.83
CA LYS A 186 30.34 -24.82 -0.49
C LYS A 186 29.73 -26.21 -0.78
N ARG A 187 28.51 -26.29 -1.33
CA ARG A 187 27.80 -27.58 -1.48
C ARG A 187 27.42 -27.82 -2.94
N GLU A 188 28.36 -28.37 -3.70
CA GLU A 188 28.31 -28.26 -5.17
C GLU A 188 27.38 -29.26 -5.88
N ASN A 189 26.98 -30.40 -5.28
CA ASN A 189 26.37 -31.48 -6.08
C ASN A 189 24.92 -31.92 -5.75
N THR A 190 24.36 -31.63 -4.57
CA THR A 190 23.00 -32.12 -4.20
C THR A 190 22.11 -31.00 -3.65
N VAL A 191 20.95 -30.77 -4.29
CA VAL A 191 19.95 -29.78 -3.84
C VAL A 191 19.02 -30.37 -2.77
N ARG A 192 18.86 -29.68 -1.64
CA ARG A 192 18.05 -30.13 -0.50
C ARG A 192 16.73 -29.38 -0.43
N ILE A 193 15.65 -30.10 -0.64
CA ILE A 193 14.27 -29.60 -0.54
C ILE A 193 13.74 -29.98 0.83
N THR A 194 13.12 -29.05 1.55
CA THR A 194 12.55 -29.33 2.87
C THR A 194 11.08 -28.99 2.94
N TYR A 195 10.32 -29.93 3.51
CA TYR A 195 8.95 -29.75 3.96
C TYR A 195 8.91 -29.89 5.48
N LEU A 196 8.26 -28.94 6.16
CA LEU A 196 8.08 -28.95 7.61
C LEU A 196 6.64 -28.62 7.97
N GLY A 197 5.96 -29.53 8.67
CA GLY A 197 4.59 -29.30 9.15
C GLY A 197 3.89 -30.58 9.58
N ASN A 198 2.62 -30.47 9.96
CA ASN A 198 1.81 -31.67 10.17
C ASN A 198 1.70 -32.47 8.86
N LEU A 199 1.80 -33.79 8.95
CA LEU A 199 1.77 -34.69 7.80
C LEU A 199 0.31 -35.09 7.54
N SER A 200 -0.35 -34.35 6.66
CA SER A 200 -1.73 -34.59 6.23
C SER A 200 -1.97 -34.12 4.79
N GLU A 201 -3.09 -34.52 4.19
CA GLU A 201 -3.47 -34.12 2.83
C GLU A 201 -3.65 -32.61 2.67
N SER A 202 -4.39 -31.96 3.58
CA SER A 202 -4.64 -30.53 3.51
C SER A 202 -3.41 -29.66 3.70
N LYS A 203 -2.28 -30.22 4.15
CA LYS A 203 -1.00 -29.52 4.24
C LYS A 203 -0.13 -29.70 3.00
N GLY A 204 -0.62 -30.45 2.01
CA GLY A 204 0.02 -30.62 0.70
C GLY A 204 1.15 -31.64 0.66
N LEU A 205 1.29 -32.49 1.70
CA LEU A 205 2.34 -33.51 1.76
C LEU A 205 2.31 -34.43 0.54
N PHE A 206 1.13 -34.94 0.17
CA PHE A 206 1.01 -35.88 -0.94
C PHE A 206 1.11 -35.20 -2.30
N ASP A 207 0.74 -33.92 -2.40
CA ASP A 207 0.98 -33.12 -3.61
C ASP A 207 2.49 -32.98 -3.86
N LEU A 208 3.28 -32.74 -2.81
CA LEU A 208 4.75 -32.72 -2.88
C LEU A 208 5.31 -34.08 -3.30
N LEU A 209 4.86 -35.18 -2.69
CA LEU A 209 5.37 -36.51 -3.03
C LEU A 209 5.06 -36.91 -4.48
N GLU A 210 3.87 -36.57 -4.99
CA GLU A 210 3.52 -36.81 -6.38
C GLU A 210 4.36 -35.91 -7.32
N ALA A 211 4.59 -34.65 -6.96
CA ALA A 211 5.45 -33.76 -7.74
C ALA A 211 6.89 -34.28 -7.82
N VAL A 212 7.43 -34.82 -6.72
CA VAL A 212 8.76 -35.45 -6.68
C VAL A 212 8.81 -36.69 -7.58
N LYS A 213 7.74 -37.48 -7.61
CA LYS A 213 7.63 -38.63 -8.51
C LYS A 213 7.65 -38.22 -9.99
N ILE A 214 6.95 -37.14 -10.34
CA ILE A 214 6.98 -36.55 -11.69
C ILE A 214 8.41 -36.12 -12.06
N ILE A 215 9.10 -35.43 -11.15
CA ILE A 215 10.48 -34.97 -11.40
C ILE A 215 11.44 -36.16 -11.58
N LYS A 216 11.32 -37.20 -10.74
CA LYS A 216 12.14 -38.41 -10.85
C LYS A 216 12.02 -39.06 -12.23
N ASN A 217 10.81 -39.12 -12.78
CA ASN A 217 10.56 -39.72 -14.09
C ASN A 217 11.09 -38.88 -15.27
N ARG A 218 11.49 -37.63 -15.05
CA ARG A 218 12.04 -36.74 -16.09
C ARG A 218 13.55 -36.89 -16.28
N HIS A 219 14.23 -37.78 -15.54
CA HIS A 219 15.66 -38.10 -15.69
C HIS A 219 16.59 -36.87 -15.72
N ILE A 220 16.52 -36.02 -14.70
CA ILE A 220 17.32 -34.80 -14.61
C ILE A 220 18.76 -35.08 -14.17
N ASN A 221 19.72 -34.30 -14.69
CA ASN A 221 21.17 -34.47 -14.46
C ASN A 221 21.68 -33.74 -13.19
N ILE A 222 20.81 -33.55 -12.18
CA ILE A 222 21.14 -32.90 -10.90
C ILE A 222 20.59 -33.76 -9.77
N GLU A 223 21.41 -34.05 -8.77
CA GLU A 223 20.98 -34.77 -7.58
C GLU A 223 20.18 -33.86 -6.65
N PHE A 224 19.09 -34.38 -6.09
CA PHE A 224 18.34 -33.69 -5.05
C PHE A 224 17.78 -34.68 -4.02
N ILE A 225 17.56 -34.21 -2.81
CA ILE A 225 16.90 -34.96 -1.74
C ILE A 225 15.79 -34.14 -1.11
N VAL A 226 14.77 -34.82 -0.59
CA VAL A 226 13.60 -34.19 0.04
C VAL A 226 13.53 -34.60 1.50
N ASN A 227 13.79 -33.65 2.40
CA ASN A 227 13.63 -33.82 3.83
C ASN A 227 12.20 -33.51 4.25
N ILE A 228 11.55 -34.44 4.93
CA ILE A 228 10.18 -34.30 5.42
C ILE A 228 10.21 -34.45 6.93
N ALA A 229 9.84 -33.38 7.63
CA ALA A 229 9.76 -33.33 9.07
C ALA A 229 8.33 -32.99 9.52
N GLY A 230 7.81 -33.76 10.47
CA GLY A 230 6.42 -33.63 10.90
C GLY A 230 5.86 -34.86 11.60
N LEU A 231 4.65 -34.74 12.11
CA LEU A 231 3.89 -35.84 12.69
C LEU A 231 2.64 -36.11 11.87
N PHE A 232 2.35 -37.39 11.62
CA PHE A 232 1.09 -37.83 11.00
C PHE A 232 -0.08 -37.51 11.92
N ARG A 233 -1.01 -36.70 11.40
CA ARG A 233 -2.19 -36.25 12.13
C ARG A 233 -3.44 -36.60 11.33
N THR A 234 -4.55 -36.72 12.05
CA THR A 234 -5.87 -36.75 11.41
C THR A 234 -6.12 -35.42 10.74
N ASP A 235 -6.53 -35.46 9.48
CA ASP A 235 -6.81 -34.25 8.71
C ASP A 235 -8.21 -33.71 9.08
N PRO A 236 -8.33 -32.46 9.53
CA PRO A 236 -9.62 -31.90 9.91
C PRO A 236 -10.52 -31.58 8.72
N PHE A 237 -9.99 -31.54 7.49
CA PHE A 237 -10.72 -31.26 6.26
C PHE A 237 -11.12 -32.53 5.52
N THR A 238 -10.24 -33.54 5.45
CA THR A 238 -10.53 -34.80 4.74
C THR A 238 -11.04 -35.91 5.67
N GLY A 239 -10.79 -35.80 6.98
CA GLY A 239 -11.18 -36.80 7.97
C GLY A 239 -10.30 -38.06 7.98
N LEU A 240 -9.28 -38.13 7.12
CA LEU A 240 -8.36 -39.26 7.08
C LEU A 240 -7.48 -39.30 8.34
N SER A 241 -7.33 -40.49 8.92
CA SER A 241 -6.52 -40.70 10.13
C SER A 241 -5.02 -40.56 9.84
N GLY A 242 -4.25 -40.24 10.89
CA GLY A 242 -2.78 -40.21 10.79
C GLY A 242 -2.17 -41.56 10.37
N GLU A 243 -2.79 -42.68 10.75
CA GLU A 243 -2.36 -44.03 10.33
C GLU A 243 -2.49 -44.22 8.82
N LYS A 244 -3.64 -43.85 8.24
CA LYS A 244 -3.84 -43.90 6.78
C LYS A 244 -2.87 -42.99 6.02
N HIS A 245 -2.57 -41.80 6.57
CA HIS A 245 -1.54 -40.95 5.97
C HIS A 245 -0.16 -41.59 6.02
N ARG A 246 0.19 -42.29 7.10
CA ARG A 246 1.46 -43.01 7.23
C ARG A 246 1.56 -44.17 6.24
N GLU A 247 0.51 -44.95 6.07
CA GLU A 247 0.45 -46.02 5.06
C GLU A 247 0.70 -45.47 3.66
N LYS A 248 -0.09 -44.47 3.25
CA LYS A 248 0.05 -43.79 1.95
C LYS A 248 1.45 -43.19 1.76
N PHE A 249 2.02 -42.60 2.82
CA PHE A 249 3.38 -42.04 2.79
C PHE A 249 4.44 -43.12 2.55
N ASN A 250 4.33 -44.26 3.23
CA ASN A 250 5.28 -45.36 3.07
C ASN A 250 5.28 -45.93 1.64
N ASP A 251 4.13 -45.97 0.98
CA ASP A 251 4.02 -46.40 -0.42
C ASP A 251 4.76 -45.43 -1.36
N TYR A 252 4.61 -44.12 -1.14
CA TYR A 252 5.39 -43.11 -1.87
C TYR A 252 6.89 -43.25 -1.63
N VAL A 253 7.32 -43.39 -0.37
CA VAL A 253 8.75 -43.53 -0.03
C VAL A 253 9.36 -44.74 -0.73
N LYS A 254 8.68 -45.89 -0.74
CA LYS A 254 9.11 -47.08 -1.47
C LYS A 254 9.26 -46.80 -2.97
N SER A 255 8.30 -46.12 -3.59
CA SER A 255 8.35 -45.77 -5.02
C SER A 255 9.45 -44.75 -5.38
N LEU A 256 9.80 -43.88 -4.44
CA LEU A 256 10.75 -42.79 -4.67
C LEU A 256 12.21 -43.20 -4.43
N ASN A 257 12.47 -44.38 -3.85
CA ASN A 257 13.78 -45.05 -3.73
C ASN A 257 14.96 -44.12 -3.39
N GLY A 258 15.10 -43.75 -2.11
CA GLY A 258 16.24 -42.98 -1.60
C GLY A 258 16.14 -41.45 -1.70
N LEU A 259 15.15 -40.90 -2.44
CA LEU A 259 14.97 -39.45 -2.56
C LEU A 259 14.29 -38.78 -1.36
N ILE A 260 13.53 -39.54 -0.56
CA ILE A 260 12.78 -39.01 0.57
C ILE A 260 13.48 -39.39 1.88
N ASN A 261 13.78 -38.39 2.70
CA ASN A 261 14.28 -38.55 4.05
C ASN A 261 13.23 -38.10 5.07
N TYR A 262 12.65 -39.05 5.79
CA TYR A 262 11.68 -38.77 6.85
C TYR A 262 12.38 -38.57 8.19
N LEU A 263 12.35 -37.34 8.70
CA LEU A 263 13.07 -36.91 9.91
C LEU A 263 12.26 -37.04 11.20
N GLY A 264 11.01 -37.50 11.12
CA GLY A 264 10.12 -37.54 12.28
C GLY A 264 9.65 -36.16 12.73
N GLN A 265 9.13 -36.10 13.96
CA GLN A 265 8.67 -34.84 14.56
C GLN A 265 9.86 -34.09 15.16
N ILE A 266 10.08 -32.85 14.69
CA ILE A 266 11.05 -31.94 15.30
C ILE A 266 10.32 -31.04 16.31
N THR A 267 10.68 -31.15 17.58
CA THR A 267 10.10 -30.35 18.68
C THR A 267 11.04 -29.26 19.19
N ASN A 268 12.34 -29.41 18.94
CA ASN A 268 13.37 -28.47 19.35
C ASN A 268 13.55 -27.35 18.31
N GLU A 269 13.49 -26.09 18.74
CA GLU A 269 13.62 -24.91 17.86
C GLU A 269 15.00 -24.83 17.20
N ARG A 270 16.07 -25.24 17.89
CA ARG A 270 17.44 -25.28 17.34
C ARG A 270 17.57 -26.34 16.24
N GLU A 271 17.04 -27.54 16.46
CA GLU A 271 17.05 -28.60 15.43
C GLU A 271 16.26 -28.19 14.19
N LYS A 272 15.13 -27.52 14.40
CA LYS A 272 14.30 -26.98 13.32
C LYS A 272 15.07 -25.96 12.48
N TYR A 273 15.70 -24.97 13.12
CA TYR A 273 16.50 -23.98 12.39
C TYR A 273 17.74 -24.60 11.74
N ASN A 274 18.38 -25.58 12.37
CA ASN A 274 19.48 -26.33 11.74
C ASN A 274 19.04 -27.03 10.46
N LEU A 275 17.86 -27.67 10.46
CA LEU A 275 17.30 -28.29 9.26
C LEU A 275 17.07 -27.24 8.16
N LEU A 276 16.43 -26.12 8.49
CA LEU A 276 16.13 -25.06 7.52
C LEU A 276 17.41 -24.42 6.96
N MET A 277 18.40 -24.10 7.81
CA MET A 277 19.70 -23.57 7.36
C MET A 277 20.51 -24.57 6.52
N GLN A 278 20.23 -25.87 6.62
CA GLN A 278 20.85 -26.90 5.79
C GLN A 278 20.11 -27.17 4.47
N SER A 279 18.96 -26.51 4.26
CA SER A 279 18.11 -26.66 3.07
C SER A 279 18.44 -25.63 1.99
N ASP A 280 18.04 -25.91 0.75
CA ASP A 280 18.21 -25.00 -0.39
C ASP A 280 16.86 -24.47 -0.90
N ILE A 281 15.78 -25.22 -0.70
CA ILE A 281 14.41 -24.86 -1.10
C ILE A 281 13.45 -25.27 0.00
N PHE A 282 12.53 -24.38 0.38
CA PHE A 282 11.42 -24.73 1.28
C PHE A 282 10.12 -24.88 0.50
N VAL A 283 9.40 -26.00 0.70
CA VAL A 283 8.17 -26.30 -0.03
C VAL A 283 7.03 -26.56 0.95
N PHE A 284 5.94 -25.80 0.81
CA PHE A 284 4.77 -25.92 1.67
C PHE A 284 3.47 -25.63 0.90
N PRO A 285 2.94 -26.59 0.11
CA PRO A 285 1.81 -26.39 -0.80
C PRO A 285 0.46 -26.63 -0.09
N SER A 286 0.26 -25.96 1.04
CA SER A 286 -0.91 -26.17 1.91
C SER A 286 -2.23 -25.70 1.27
N TRP A 287 -3.32 -26.39 1.57
CA TRP A 287 -4.64 -26.11 1.01
C TRP A 287 -5.42 -25.07 1.82
N HIS A 288 -5.07 -24.91 3.09
CA HIS A 288 -5.79 -24.08 4.05
C HIS A 288 -4.81 -23.54 5.11
N GLU A 289 -4.62 -22.22 5.13
CA GLU A 289 -3.81 -21.50 6.12
C GLU A 289 -4.39 -20.12 6.44
N GLY A 290 -3.95 -19.55 7.57
CA GLY A 290 -3.97 -18.11 7.79
C GLY A 290 -2.68 -17.49 7.26
N GLN A 291 -1.63 -17.53 8.07
CA GLN A 291 -0.25 -17.24 7.68
C GLN A 291 0.66 -18.28 8.35
N PRO A 292 1.20 -19.26 7.60
CA PRO A 292 1.93 -20.36 8.20
C PRO A 292 3.28 -19.91 8.78
N LEU A 293 3.49 -20.14 10.08
CA LEU A 293 4.73 -19.78 10.77
C LEU A 293 5.96 -20.43 10.12
N VAL A 294 5.83 -21.67 9.63
CA VAL A 294 6.94 -22.40 8.99
C VAL A 294 7.46 -21.72 7.72
N ILE A 295 6.63 -20.97 6.98
CA ILE A 295 7.10 -20.14 5.87
C ILE A 295 7.96 -18.99 6.40
N LEU A 296 7.52 -18.31 7.47
CA LEU A 296 8.30 -17.23 8.08
C LEU A 296 9.63 -17.73 8.64
N GLU A 297 9.66 -18.93 9.24
CA GLU A 297 10.87 -19.59 9.75
C GLU A 297 11.84 -19.93 8.61
N ALA A 298 11.33 -20.41 7.48
CA ALA A 298 12.13 -20.65 6.28
C ALA A 298 12.67 -19.35 5.67
N MET A 299 11.85 -18.28 5.64
CA MET A 299 12.27 -16.96 5.19
C MET A 299 13.36 -16.36 6.09
N ALA A 300 13.25 -16.54 7.40
CA ALA A 300 14.27 -16.13 8.37
C ALA A 300 15.62 -16.85 8.18
N CYS A 301 15.62 -18.01 7.52
CA CYS A 301 16.82 -18.74 7.11
C CYS A 301 17.29 -18.38 5.69
N GLY A 302 16.64 -17.44 5.01
CA GLY A 302 16.97 -17.04 3.65
C GLY A 302 16.68 -18.09 2.60
N LEU A 303 15.64 -18.92 2.78
CA LEU A 303 15.24 -19.92 1.78
C LEU A 303 14.26 -19.33 0.74
N PRO A 304 14.39 -19.70 -0.54
CA PRO A 304 13.32 -19.50 -1.50
C PRO A 304 12.13 -20.39 -1.14
N ILE A 305 10.91 -19.84 -1.27
CA ILE A 305 9.68 -20.52 -0.85
C ILE A 305 8.89 -21.00 -2.07
N ILE A 306 8.47 -22.26 -2.10
CA ILE A 306 7.41 -22.73 -3.01
C ILE A 306 6.16 -23.01 -2.19
N SER A 307 5.06 -22.33 -2.51
CA SER A 307 3.81 -22.47 -1.78
C SER A 307 2.61 -22.24 -2.68
N THR A 308 1.42 -22.30 -2.10
CA THR A 308 0.13 -22.25 -2.79
C THR A 308 -0.43 -20.84 -2.83
N LYS A 309 -0.88 -20.44 -4.01
CA LYS A 309 -1.57 -19.16 -4.25
C LYS A 309 -2.97 -19.17 -3.64
N ASP A 310 -3.48 -17.98 -3.28
CA ASP A 310 -4.87 -17.76 -2.82
C ASP A 310 -5.27 -18.61 -1.60
N VAL A 311 -4.31 -18.94 -0.73
CA VAL A 311 -4.51 -19.64 0.54
C VAL A 311 -4.09 -18.73 1.70
N GLY A 312 -5.07 -18.21 2.44
CA GLY A 312 -4.82 -17.29 3.55
C GLY A 312 -4.16 -15.99 3.04
N VAL A 313 -3.00 -15.66 3.60
CA VAL A 313 -2.15 -14.52 3.19
C VAL A 313 -0.78 -14.97 2.69
N ILE A 314 -0.69 -16.23 2.20
CA ILE A 314 0.56 -16.78 1.66
C ILE A 314 1.08 -15.91 0.52
N ASP A 315 0.22 -15.36 -0.33
CA ASP A 315 0.60 -14.50 -1.45
C ASP A 315 0.89 -13.03 -1.08
N GLU A 316 0.57 -12.62 0.15
CA GLU A 316 1.12 -11.40 0.76
C GLU A 316 2.47 -11.68 1.44
N THR A 317 2.75 -12.93 1.82
CA THR A 317 3.99 -13.33 2.49
C THR A 317 5.08 -13.71 1.49
N VAL A 318 4.71 -14.43 0.44
CA VAL A 318 5.55 -14.92 -0.65
C VAL A 318 5.11 -14.22 -1.94
N ILE A 319 5.95 -13.33 -2.45
CA ILE A 319 5.72 -12.58 -3.69
C ILE A 319 6.26 -13.41 -4.85
N ASP A 320 5.35 -13.89 -5.71
CA ASP A 320 5.67 -14.76 -6.85
C ASP A 320 6.73 -14.14 -7.76
N GLY A 321 7.76 -14.92 -8.07
CA GLY A 321 8.91 -14.49 -8.88
C GLY A 321 9.96 -13.67 -8.13
N THR A 322 9.69 -13.19 -6.91
CA THR A 322 10.59 -12.34 -6.13
C THR A 322 11.32 -13.12 -5.03
N ASN A 323 10.59 -13.66 -4.04
CA ASN A 323 11.18 -14.44 -2.94
C ASN A 323 10.71 -15.90 -2.92
N GLY A 324 9.91 -16.29 -3.91
CA GLY A 324 9.39 -17.64 -4.04
C GLY A 324 8.58 -17.84 -5.32
N ILE A 325 7.99 -19.01 -5.46
CA ILE A 325 7.10 -19.39 -6.56
C ILE A 325 5.76 -19.83 -5.96
N LEU A 326 4.66 -19.25 -6.45
CA LEU A 326 3.32 -19.63 -6.07
C LEU A 326 2.69 -20.56 -7.12
N VAL A 327 2.05 -21.64 -6.66
CA VAL A 327 1.36 -22.61 -7.51
C VAL A 327 -0.12 -22.70 -7.17
N GLU A 328 -0.94 -23.10 -8.14
CA GLU A 328 -2.35 -23.34 -7.91
C GLU A 328 -2.56 -24.52 -6.95
N LYS A 329 -3.58 -24.42 -6.08
CA LYS A 329 -3.91 -25.46 -5.10
C LYS A 329 -4.18 -26.80 -5.80
N ARG A 330 -3.52 -27.87 -5.32
CA ARG A 330 -3.61 -29.24 -5.85
C ARG A 330 -3.12 -29.40 -7.30
N ASN A 331 -2.41 -28.41 -7.85
CA ASN A 331 -1.79 -28.52 -9.16
C ASN A 331 -0.38 -29.11 -9.04
N VAL A 332 -0.32 -30.43 -9.02
CA VAL A 332 0.93 -31.19 -8.84
C VAL A 332 1.94 -30.91 -9.97
N GLU A 333 1.48 -30.72 -11.20
CA GLU A 333 2.37 -30.44 -12.35
C GLU A 333 3.06 -29.07 -12.21
N GLN A 334 2.32 -28.04 -11.80
CA GLN A 334 2.91 -26.74 -11.48
C GLN A 334 3.88 -26.82 -10.31
N LEU A 335 3.55 -27.59 -9.27
CA LEU A 335 4.44 -27.81 -8.14
C LEU A 335 5.74 -28.50 -8.58
N ALA A 336 5.66 -29.54 -9.42
CA ALA A 336 6.81 -30.21 -9.99
C ALA A 336 7.67 -29.26 -10.84
N ASN A 337 7.05 -28.43 -11.68
CA ASN A 337 7.75 -27.44 -12.50
C ASN A 337 8.43 -26.34 -11.66
N ALA A 338 7.78 -25.88 -10.58
CA ALA A 338 8.35 -24.90 -9.66
C ALA A 338 9.56 -25.44 -8.92
N ILE A 339 9.45 -26.67 -8.39
CA ILE A 339 10.56 -27.37 -7.74
C ILE A 339 11.70 -27.56 -8.74
N LEU A 340 11.40 -28.07 -9.93
CA LEU A 340 12.41 -28.30 -10.97
C LEU A 340 13.12 -27.01 -11.38
N LYS A 341 12.38 -25.91 -11.58
CA LYS A 341 12.95 -24.61 -11.90
C LYS A 341 13.97 -24.17 -10.85
N LEU A 342 13.61 -24.27 -9.57
CA LEU A 342 14.53 -23.94 -8.50
C LEU A 342 15.68 -24.95 -8.40
N VAL A 343 15.47 -26.25 -8.59
CA VAL A 343 16.54 -27.26 -8.57
C VAL A 343 17.59 -27.01 -9.68
N LEU A 344 17.16 -26.59 -10.86
CA LEU A 344 18.05 -26.35 -12.00
C LEU A 344 18.75 -24.98 -11.96
N ASP A 345 18.17 -23.96 -11.33
CA ASP A 345 18.67 -22.58 -11.35
C ASP A 345 19.19 -22.13 -9.96
N LYS A 346 20.50 -22.30 -9.73
CA LYS A 346 21.17 -21.92 -8.48
C LYS A 346 21.08 -20.42 -8.21
N ASP A 347 21.26 -19.58 -9.23
CA ASP A 347 21.27 -18.11 -9.07
C ASP A 347 19.88 -17.59 -8.70
N LEU A 348 18.83 -18.16 -9.29
CA LEU A 348 17.45 -17.88 -8.90
C LEU A 348 17.17 -18.29 -7.46
N ARG A 349 17.62 -19.48 -7.01
CA ARG A 349 17.48 -19.90 -5.60
C ARG A 349 18.12 -18.89 -4.65
N VAL A 350 19.37 -18.52 -4.90
CA VAL A 350 20.13 -17.59 -4.06
C VAL A 350 19.47 -16.23 -4.00
N ARG A 351 19.04 -15.69 -5.14
CA ARG A 351 18.35 -14.40 -5.23
C ARG A 351 17.03 -14.41 -4.46
N MET A 352 16.18 -15.41 -4.69
CA MET A 352 14.89 -15.53 -4.00
C MET A 352 15.08 -15.72 -2.49
N GLY A 353 16.09 -16.48 -2.08
CA GLY A 353 16.46 -16.65 -0.67
C GLY A 353 16.86 -15.35 0.02
N LYS A 354 17.67 -14.51 -0.65
CA LYS A 354 18.06 -13.17 -0.14
C LYS A 354 16.84 -12.26 0.02
N GLU A 355 15.95 -12.23 -0.95
CA GLU A 355 14.71 -11.44 -0.87
C GLU A 355 13.77 -11.95 0.24
N SER A 356 13.72 -13.28 0.46
CA SER A 356 12.99 -13.86 1.60
C SER A 356 13.51 -13.37 2.94
N LEU A 357 14.84 -13.35 3.12
CA LEU A 357 15.47 -12.88 4.36
C LEU A 357 15.25 -11.37 4.57
N ARG A 358 15.42 -10.57 3.51
CA ARG A 358 15.15 -9.13 3.55
C ARG A 358 13.72 -8.86 3.99
N ARG A 359 12.75 -9.47 3.30
CA ARG A 359 11.32 -9.32 3.62
C ARG A 359 10.99 -9.77 5.05
N PHE A 360 11.61 -10.83 5.53
CA PHE A 360 11.47 -11.28 6.91
C PHE A 360 11.93 -10.22 7.92
N ASN A 361 13.11 -9.65 7.72
CA ASN A 361 13.66 -8.61 8.60
C ASN A 361 12.81 -7.33 8.61
N ASP A 362 12.25 -6.97 7.46
CA ASP A 362 11.45 -5.75 7.32
C ASP A 362 10.08 -5.86 7.99
N LEU A 363 9.48 -7.06 8.02
CA LEU A 363 8.04 -7.23 8.34
C LEU A 363 7.69 -8.24 9.43
N TYR A 364 8.50 -9.27 9.67
CA TYR A 364 8.07 -10.46 10.43
C TYR A 364 8.92 -10.75 11.68
N THR A 365 9.73 -9.79 12.11
CA THR A 365 10.51 -9.88 13.36
C THR A 365 9.66 -9.58 14.61
N PRO A 366 10.06 -10.07 15.80
CA PRO A 366 9.41 -9.73 17.06
C PRO A 366 9.29 -8.22 17.30
N GLU A 367 10.33 -7.46 16.97
CA GLU A 367 10.42 -6.02 17.20
C GLU A 367 9.38 -5.27 16.38
N LYS A 368 9.31 -5.57 15.07
CA LYS A 368 8.33 -4.97 14.16
C LYS A 368 6.89 -5.33 14.56
N HIS A 369 6.68 -6.56 15.02
CA HIS A 369 5.37 -7.00 15.51
C HIS A 369 4.92 -6.22 16.75
N ILE A 370 5.81 -6.04 17.74
CA ILE A 370 5.49 -5.28 18.96
C ILE A 370 5.21 -3.82 18.64
N GLU A 371 5.99 -3.21 17.75
CA GLU A 371 5.76 -1.84 17.30
C GLU A 371 4.34 -1.66 16.72
N GLN A 372 3.93 -2.55 15.82
CA GLN A 372 2.59 -2.52 15.21
C GLN A 372 1.49 -2.83 16.23
N PHE A 373 1.66 -3.83 17.07
CA PHE A 373 0.70 -4.19 18.12
C PHE A 373 0.47 -3.02 19.09
N ARG A 374 1.52 -2.28 19.45
CA ARG A 374 1.43 -1.07 20.28
C ARG A 374 0.60 0.02 19.59
N LYS A 375 0.83 0.27 18.29
CA LYS A 375 0.04 1.25 17.52
C LYS A 375 -1.46 0.91 17.58
N ILE A 376 -1.82 -0.36 17.39
CA ILE A 376 -3.21 -0.86 17.46
C ILE A 376 -3.81 -0.60 18.84
N ILE A 377 -3.11 -0.98 19.89
CA ILE A 377 -3.54 -0.78 21.28
C ILE A 377 -3.77 0.71 21.57
N MET A 378 -2.79 1.56 21.22
CA MET A 378 -2.89 2.99 21.47
C MET A 378 -4.08 3.61 20.75
N PHE A 379 -4.30 3.24 19.49
CA PHE A 379 -5.47 3.67 18.72
C PHE A 379 -6.78 3.28 19.42
N LEU A 380 -6.92 2.05 19.92
CA LEU A 380 -8.15 1.61 20.60
C LEU A 380 -8.42 2.32 21.94
N ILE A 381 -7.37 2.71 22.66
CA ILE A 381 -7.51 3.38 23.97
C ILE A 381 -7.81 4.86 23.81
N TYR A 382 -7.09 5.53 22.91
CA TYR A 382 -7.11 6.98 22.80
C TYR A 382 -7.96 7.49 21.62
N GLY A 383 -8.41 6.61 20.71
CA GLY A 383 -9.19 6.96 19.52
C GLY A 383 -8.49 8.03 18.67
N ASP A 384 -9.28 8.92 18.06
CA ASP A 384 -8.77 10.07 17.30
C ASP A 384 -8.00 11.08 18.16
N LYS A 385 -8.04 10.99 19.50
CA LYS A 385 -7.22 11.85 20.38
C LYS A 385 -5.75 11.42 20.39
N PHE A 386 -5.42 10.17 20.01
CA PHE A 386 -4.02 9.78 19.76
C PHE A 386 -3.43 10.58 18.59
N VAL A 387 -4.26 10.96 17.62
CA VAL A 387 -3.90 11.82 16.49
C VAL A 387 -3.76 13.29 16.92
N LYS A 388 -4.37 13.71 18.05
CA LYS A 388 -4.38 15.11 18.54
C LYS A 388 -3.37 15.46 19.63
N PHE A 389 -2.68 14.50 20.24
CA PHE A 389 -1.86 14.77 21.45
C PHE A 389 -0.38 15.09 21.24
N ASN A 390 0.05 15.47 20.03
CA ASN A 390 1.41 15.97 19.80
C ASN A 390 1.44 17.21 18.90
N VAL A 391 1.07 18.39 19.42
CA VAL A 391 1.65 19.67 18.97
C VAL A 391 1.55 20.72 20.09
N ILE A 392 2.69 21.15 20.64
CA ILE A 392 2.85 22.53 21.15
C ILE A 392 4.13 23.07 20.50
N PRO A 393 4.08 24.16 19.71
CA PRO A 393 5.26 24.69 19.02
C PRO A 393 6.05 25.63 19.93
N ILE A 394 7.39 25.50 19.93
CA ILE A 394 8.30 26.53 20.44
C ILE A 394 9.28 26.87 19.31
N ALA A 395 9.39 28.16 19.01
CA ALA A 395 10.22 28.74 17.95
C ALA A 395 11.70 28.84 18.36
N VAL A 396 12.63 28.57 17.44
CA VAL A 396 14.04 29.01 17.53
C VAL A 396 14.54 29.43 16.15
N LYS A 397 15.22 30.58 16.12
CA LYS A 397 15.81 31.27 14.95
C LYS A 397 17.27 30.83 14.80
N PHE A 398 17.76 30.58 13.57
CA PHE A 398 19.13 30.10 13.31
C PHE A 398 20.14 31.25 13.12
N ILE A 399 21.31 31.18 13.78
CA ILE A 399 22.53 31.96 13.50
C ILE A 399 23.75 31.01 13.47
N SER A 400 24.77 31.37 12.67
CA SER A 400 25.93 30.63 12.12
C SER A 400 26.78 29.71 13.04
N PRO A 401 27.52 28.74 12.47
CA PRO A 401 28.03 27.52 13.13
C PRO A 401 29.25 27.64 14.08
N LYS A 402 29.71 28.86 14.44
CA LYS A 402 30.99 29.00 15.18
C LYS A 402 30.90 29.25 16.68
N ASP A 403 29.75 29.60 17.24
CA ASP A 403 29.64 29.88 18.67
C ASP A 403 28.42 29.16 19.27
N PHE A 404 28.67 28.13 20.09
CA PHE A 404 27.61 27.39 20.80
C PHE A 404 27.63 27.77 22.30
N ILE A 405 26.64 28.58 22.71
CA ILE A 405 26.29 28.83 24.12
C ILE A 405 24.77 28.67 24.28
N LEU A 406 24.36 27.89 25.28
CA LEU A 406 22.97 27.55 25.58
C LEU A 406 22.34 28.63 26.50
N ILE A 407 21.32 29.35 26.02
CA ILE A 407 20.55 30.30 26.83
C ILE A 407 19.16 29.74 27.18
N GLU A 408 18.82 29.86 28.47
CA GLU A 408 17.65 29.31 29.14
C GLU A 408 16.31 29.93 28.74
N HIS A 409 15.34 29.07 28.40
CA HIS A 409 14.02 29.10 29.03
C HIS A 409 13.42 27.68 29.06
N LEU A 410 13.74 26.94 30.12
CA LEU A 410 13.27 25.57 30.34
C LEU A 410 12.46 25.48 31.64
N ARG A 411 11.14 25.66 31.56
CA ARG A 411 10.24 25.51 32.71
C ARG A 411 9.78 24.06 32.98
N ASN A 412 10.30 23.05 32.28
CA ASN A 412 9.91 21.66 32.55
C ASN A 412 11.10 20.69 32.73
N TYR A 413 11.71 20.79 33.91
CA TYR A 413 12.89 20.05 34.38
C TYR A 413 12.73 18.51 34.39
N ARG A 414 11.51 17.96 34.26
CA ARG A 414 11.21 16.51 34.39
C ARG A 414 11.49 15.68 33.13
N ASN A 415 11.40 16.25 31.94
CA ASN A 415 11.59 15.49 30.69
C ASN A 415 13.05 15.43 30.27
N ILE A 416 13.82 16.50 30.51
CA ILE A 416 15.27 16.51 30.28
C ILE A 416 15.98 15.54 31.22
N LYS A 417 15.52 15.41 32.46
CA LYS A 417 16.07 14.41 33.39
C LYS A 417 15.88 12.98 32.86
N LYS A 418 14.76 12.67 32.20
CA LYS A 418 14.51 11.33 31.61
C LYS A 418 15.39 11.05 30.40
N VAL A 419 15.63 12.04 29.55
CA VAL A 419 16.53 11.92 28.39
C VAL A 419 17.98 11.81 28.85
N LEU A 420 18.40 12.62 29.83
CA LEU A 420 19.74 12.53 30.42
C LEU A 420 19.96 11.23 31.21
N ILE A 421 18.93 10.69 31.87
CA ILE A 421 18.97 9.38 32.53
C ILE A 421 19.02 8.25 31.50
N PHE A 422 18.27 8.34 30.40
CA PHE A 422 18.32 7.38 29.30
C PHE A 422 19.72 7.34 28.69
N LEU A 423 20.29 8.49 28.32
CA LEU A 423 21.62 8.57 27.71
C LEU A 423 22.75 8.15 28.66
N LYS A 424 22.60 8.41 29.97
CA LYS A 424 23.53 7.93 30.99
C LYS A 424 23.42 6.41 31.22
N ASN A 425 22.23 5.83 31.08
CA ASN A 425 22.00 4.38 31.20
C ASN A 425 22.50 3.60 29.98
N GLU A 426 22.58 4.24 28.81
CA GLU A 426 23.18 3.69 27.57
C GLU A 426 24.71 3.92 27.50
N GLY A 427 25.36 4.38 28.59
CA GLY A 427 26.82 4.48 28.67
C GLY A 427 27.46 5.74 28.05
N ILE A 428 26.66 6.73 27.63
CA ILE A 428 27.15 7.90 26.89
C ILE A 428 27.63 8.98 27.88
N LYS A 429 28.93 9.33 27.85
CA LYS A 429 29.51 10.40 28.68
C LYS A 429 29.11 11.78 28.16
N LEU A 430 28.53 12.60 29.04
CA LEU A 430 28.12 13.98 28.75
C LEU A 430 28.98 14.99 29.54
N THR A 431 29.52 16.00 28.87
CA THR A 431 30.21 17.14 29.50
C THR A 431 29.41 18.40 29.24
N ILE A 432 28.87 19.05 30.28
CA ILE A 432 28.05 20.28 30.15
C ILE A 432 28.86 21.48 30.64
N ARG A 433 29.02 22.52 29.81
CA ARG A 433 29.57 23.84 30.21
C ARG A 433 28.49 24.92 30.09
N LYS A 434 28.49 25.89 31.01
CA LYS A 434 27.43 26.89 31.25
C LYS A 434 27.93 28.31 30.92
N SER A 435 27.17 29.13 30.20
CA SER A 435 27.31 30.60 30.24
C SER A 435 26.02 31.32 29.82
N LEU A 436 25.78 32.50 30.43
CA LEU A 436 24.54 33.30 30.39
C LEU A 436 24.57 34.39 29.30
N SER A 437 23.41 34.70 28.70
CA SER A 437 23.05 36.06 28.22
C SER A 437 21.54 36.16 27.88
N LYS A 438 20.98 37.37 27.78
CA LYS A 438 19.55 37.76 27.83
C LYS A 438 18.97 38.22 26.47
N LEU A 439 17.63 38.19 26.38
CA LEU A 439 16.70 39.02 25.56
C LEU A 439 16.51 38.73 24.04
N ILE A 440 15.24 38.56 23.61
CA ILE A 440 14.47 39.39 22.65
C ILE A 440 13.09 38.77 22.33
N ASP A 441 12.10 39.66 22.16
CA ASP A 441 10.65 39.44 22.01
C ASP A 441 10.16 39.70 20.55
N ARG A 442 8.98 39.15 20.19
CA ARG A 442 8.04 39.45 19.06
C ARG A 442 8.17 38.85 17.63
N LYS A 443 6.96 38.46 17.16
CA LYS A 443 6.42 38.11 15.81
C LYS A 443 6.73 36.72 15.23
N ILE A 444 5.73 35.84 15.33
CA ILE A 444 5.72 34.48 14.76
C ILE A 444 5.10 34.55 13.37
N SER A 445 5.94 34.42 12.34
CA SER A 445 5.54 34.04 10.97
C SER A 445 5.64 32.53 10.81
N SER A 446 4.79 31.98 9.95
CA SER A 446 4.74 30.57 9.56
C SER A 446 6.02 30.13 8.83
N GLU A 447 6.90 29.42 9.51
CA GLU A 447 8.05 28.72 8.90
C GLU A 447 8.06 27.23 9.31
N MET A 448 8.45 26.37 8.37
CA MET A 448 8.82 24.97 8.60
C MET A 448 10.14 24.94 9.38
N TYR A 449 10.23 24.09 10.41
CA TYR A 449 11.48 23.90 11.17
C TYR A 449 12.12 22.57 10.81
N LEU A 450 13.38 22.60 10.37
CA LEU A 450 14.26 21.44 10.27
C LEU A 450 15.09 21.39 11.56
N VAL A 451 14.89 20.35 12.38
CA VAL A 451 15.73 20.12 13.57
C VAL A 451 16.83 19.16 13.21
N ILE A 452 18.08 19.61 13.36
CA ILE A 452 19.29 18.81 13.11
C ILE A 452 19.79 18.31 14.46
N LEU A 453 19.71 17.00 14.69
CA LEU A 453 20.32 16.38 15.87
C LEU A 453 21.64 15.73 15.46
N GLN A 454 22.73 16.18 16.09
CA GLN A 454 24.07 15.63 15.89
C GLN A 454 24.40 14.65 17.01
N PHE A 455 24.65 13.41 16.66
CA PHE A 455 25.13 12.38 17.59
C PHE A 455 26.59 12.06 17.29
N LYS A 456 27.43 12.04 18.32
CA LYS A 456 28.83 11.63 18.22
C LYS A 456 28.94 10.18 18.70
N LEU A 457 29.38 9.30 17.81
CA LEU A 457 29.68 7.89 18.08
C LEU A 457 31.18 7.65 17.88
N ASP A 458 31.69 6.52 18.37
CA ASP A 458 33.13 6.20 18.28
C ASP A 458 33.63 6.02 16.83
N SER A 459 32.73 5.79 15.87
CA SER A 459 33.03 5.60 14.45
C SER A 459 32.63 6.78 13.55
N GLY A 460 32.09 7.88 14.09
CA GLY A 460 31.69 9.04 13.31
C GLY A 460 30.50 9.82 13.87
N TYR A 461 29.87 10.61 13.00
CA TYR A 461 28.70 11.43 13.33
C TYR A 461 27.46 10.92 12.61
N VAL A 462 26.33 10.91 13.31
CA VAL A 462 25.00 10.64 12.74
C VAL A 462 24.15 11.89 12.85
N PHE A 463 23.43 12.21 11.77
CA PHE A 463 22.51 13.35 11.70
C PHE A 463 21.09 12.83 11.42
N ALA A 464 20.12 13.37 12.15
CA ALA A 464 18.70 13.09 11.95
C ALA A 464 17.92 14.37 11.69
N PHE A 465 16.90 14.28 10.83
CA PHE A 465 16.03 15.38 10.43
C PHE A 465 14.57 15.06 10.74
N THR A 466 13.79 16.06 11.18
CA THR A 466 12.32 15.93 11.31
C THR A 466 11.63 17.18 10.80
N ARG A 467 10.45 16.98 10.19
CA ARG A 467 9.58 18.01 9.60
C ARG A 467 8.62 18.64 10.62
N ASN A 468 8.55 18.11 11.84
CA ASN A 468 7.65 18.57 12.90
C ASN A 468 8.25 18.32 14.29
N LEU A 469 8.39 19.36 15.11
CA LEU A 469 8.88 19.28 16.50
C LEU A 469 7.94 18.50 17.46
N GLY A 470 6.86 17.89 16.96
CA GLY A 470 5.95 17.03 17.73
C GLY A 470 6.31 15.54 17.70
N TYR A 471 7.14 15.09 16.77
CA TYR A 471 7.60 13.70 16.68
C TYR A 471 9.06 13.68 16.26
N LEU A 472 9.91 13.14 17.12
CA LEU A 472 11.18 12.61 16.67
C LEU A 472 10.87 11.24 16.04
N ILE A 473 10.49 11.25 14.77
CA ILE A 473 10.53 10.04 13.96
C ILE A 473 12.00 9.90 13.58
N ILE A 474 12.70 8.97 14.22
CA ILE A 474 13.92 8.44 13.61
C ILE A 474 13.38 7.48 12.55
N GLU A 475 13.23 7.96 11.32
CA GLU A 475 13.00 7.07 10.20
C GLU A 475 14.28 6.25 10.02
N GLU A 476 14.19 4.93 10.26
CA GLU A 476 15.30 3.98 10.13
C GLU A 476 15.91 3.93 8.71
N GLU A 477 15.34 4.63 7.74
CA GLU A 477 15.68 4.48 6.31
C GLU A 477 16.45 5.68 5.72
N LEU A 478 16.73 6.71 6.52
CA LEU A 478 17.75 7.74 6.22
C LEU A 478 19.07 7.41 6.93
N ILE A 479 19.62 6.23 6.68
CA ILE A 479 20.95 5.85 7.18
C ILE A 479 22.00 6.29 6.16
N PHE A 480 22.71 7.37 6.47
CA PHE A 480 23.97 7.66 5.79
C PHE A 480 25.09 6.85 6.44
N LYS A 481 25.76 5.99 5.67
CA LYS A 481 27.05 5.43 6.06
C LYS A 481 28.14 6.37 5.56
N VAL A 482 28.58 7.31 6.41
CA VAL A 482 29.68 8.24 6.10
C VAL A 482 30.99 7.54 6.42
N ASN A 483 31.81 7.30 5.39
CA ASN A 483 33.18 6.84 5.60
C ASN A 483 34.12 8.05 5.59
N LEU A 484 34.84 8.28 6.68
CA LEU A 484 35.80 9.38 6.79
C LEU A 484 37.19 8.90 6.36
N ASN A 485 37.46 8.91 5.06
CA ASN A 485 38.83 8.83 4.56
C ASN A 485 39.22 10.17 3.92
N ASN A 486 40.31 10.76 4.42
CA ASN A 486 40.97 11.94 3.84
C ASN A 486 40.05 13.16 3.57
N LYS A 487 39.24 13.57 4.56
CA LYS A 487 38.45 14.83 4.56
C LYS A 487 37.38 14.97 3.47
N LYS A 488 36.99 13.91 2.77
CA LYS A 488 35.78 13.88 1.92
C LYS A 488 34.76 12.90 2.48
N VAL A 489 33.49 13.28 2.39
CA VAL A 489 32.32 12.47 2.77
C VAL A 489 31.78 11.83 1.49
N GLU A 490 31.74 10.49 1.44
CA GLU A 490 31.06 9.72 0.38
C GLU A 490 29.80 9.03 0.93
N ILE A 491 28.71 9.06 0.16
CA ILE A 491 27.39 8.49 0.49
C ILE A 491 27.10 7.35 -0.50
N ASN A 492 26.96 6.11 -0.01
CA ASN A 492 26.96 4.91 -0.87
C ASN A 492 25.58 4.32 -1.27
N SER A 493 24.49 4.53 -0.52
CA SER A 493 23.14 3.99 -0.88
C SER A 493 21.97 4.76 -0.24
N LEU A 494 20.97 5.21 -1.02
CA LEU A 494 19.74 5.92 -0.58
C LEU A 494 18.54 5.08 -1.03
N TYR A 495 17.63 4.75 -0.11
CA TYR A 495 16.37 4.08 -0.44
C TYR A 495 15.21 5.01 -0.02
N LEU A 496 14.32 5.32 -0.96
CA LEU A 496 13.13 6.15 -0.74
C LEU A 496 11.89 5.25 -0.85
N SER A 497 10.94 5.38 0.07
CA SER A 497 9.62 4.76 -0.06
C SER A 497 8.88 5.31 -1.30
N ASP A 498 7.92 4.58 -1.89
CA ASP A 498 7.18 5.07 -3.08
C ASP A 498 6.48 6.43 -2.85
N GLU A 499 6.08 6.70 -1.61
CA GLU A 499 5.46 7.96 -1.19
C GLU A 499 6.48 9.10 -1.11
N LEU A 500 7.63 8.88 -0.46
CA LEU A 500 8.75 9.82 -0.44
C LEU A 500 9.34 10.01 -1.84
N LEU A 501 9.43 8.95 -2.63
CA LEU A 501 9.86 8.95 -4.01
C LEU A 501 8.93 9.83 -4.84
N SER A 502 7.60 9.69 -4.74
CA SER A 502 6.63 10.56 -5.44
C SER A 502 6.76 12.03 -5.03
N VAL A 503 7.07 12.28 -3.76
CA VAL A 503 7.31 13.61 -3.21
C VAL A 503 8.62 14.18 -3.75
N PHE A 504 9.74 13.43 -3.70
CA PHE A 504 11.03 13.82 -4.30
C PHE A 504 10.94 14.01 -5.81
N GLU A 505 10.22 13.13 -6.50
CA GLU A 505 9.86 13.19 -7.91
C GLU A 505 9.07 14.44 -8.30
N SER A 506 8.28 14.99 -7.38
CA SER A 506 7.57 16.26 -7.59
C SER A 506 8.49 17.49 -7.53
N TYR A 507 9.67 17.33 -6.92
CA TYR A 507 10.71 18.37 -6.86
C TYR A 507 11.70 18.31 -8.03
N ILE A 508 11.70 17.23 -8.82
CA ILE A 508 12.62 17.06 -9.95
C ILE A 508 12.09 17.89 -11.12
N PRO A 509 12.81 18.97 -11.52
CA PRO A 509 12.35 19.84 -12.59
C PRO A 509 12.48 19.10 -13.92
N VAL A 510 11.34 18.78 -14.53
CA VAL A 510 11.24 18.12 -15.84
C VAL A 510 11.52 19.10 -16.99
N PRO A 511 11.70 18.64 -18.25
CA PRO A 511 12.06 19.51 -19.37
C PRO A 511 11.12 20.70 -19.58
N SER A 512 9.83 20.52 -19.29
CA SER A 512 8.80 21.57 -19.37
C SER A 512 8.78 22.54 -18.19
N CYS A 513 9.62 22.35 -17.16
CA CYS A 513 9.76 23.29 -16.05
C CYS A 513 10.56 24.54 -16.51
N PRO A 514 10.00 25.75 -16.49
CA PRO A 514 10.71 26.93 -17.01
C PRO A 514 11.99 27.21 -16.22
N LYS A 515 13.05 27.64 -16.90
CA LYS A 515 14.41 27.75 -16.34
C LYS A 515 14.48 28.60 -15.06
N GLU A 516 13.70 29.66 -14.98
CA GLU A 516 13.61 30.55 -13.81
C GLU A 516 12.95 29.88 -12.61
N ILE A 517 11.88 29.09 -12.85
CA ILE A 517 11.22 28.27 -11.82
C ILE A 517 12.11 27.12 -11.44
N LYS A 518 12.78 26.45 -12.38
CA LYS A 518 13.81 25.44 -12.10
C LYS A 518 14.86 26.00 -11.16
N ASN A 519 15.36 27.21 -11.42
CA ASN A 519 16.33 27.88 -10.56
C ASN A 519 15.73 28.32 -9.20
N LYS A 520 14.47 28.76 -9.16
CA LYS A 520 13.79 29.21 -7.93
C LYS A 520 13.36 28.04 -7.05
N LEU A 521 12.81 26.99 -7.62
CA LEU A 521 12.51 25.70 -7.00
C LEU A 521 13.80 25.06 -6.51
N PHE A 522 14.86 25.09 -7.30
CA PHE A 522 16.18 24.63 -6.90
C PHE A 522 16.74 25.47 -5.74
N LYS A 523 16.65 26.81 -5.78
CA LYS A 523 16.98 27.68 -4.65
C LYS A 523 16.12 27.41 -3.42
N LEU A 524 14.83 27.12 -3.58
CA LEU A 524 13.92 26.75 -2.48
C LEU A 524 14.31 25.40 -1.88
N ILE A 525 14.60 24.41 -2.72
CA ILE A 525 15.09 23.09 -2.31
C ILE A 525 16.42 23.24 -1.58
N LEU A 526 17.38 24.02 -2.09
CA LEU A 526 18.66 24.29 -1.42
C LEU A 526 18.49 25.08 -0.11
N ARG A 527 17.62 26.09 -0.10
CA ARG A 527 17.30 26.89 1.08
C ARG A 527 16.70 26.02 2.19
N ASP A 528 15.83 25.10 1.81
CA ASP A 528 15.13 24.22 2.74
C ASP A 528 15.93 22.91 3.01
N ASN A 529 17.05 22.67 2.30
CA ASN A 529 17.94 21.50 2.43
C ASN A 529 19.43 21.89 2.27
N PRO A 530 20.07 22.49 3.29
CA PRO A 530 21.38 23.14 3.20
C PRO A 530 22.59 22.21 2.99
N PHE A 531 22.38 20.89 2.96
CA PHE A 531 23.42 19.87 2.65
C PHE A 531 23.58 19.65 1.15
N LEU A 532 22.63 20.12 0.35
CA LEU A 532 22.72 20.18 -1.09
C LEU A 532 23.35 21.53 -1.42
N THR A 533 24.46 21.55 -2.16
CA THR A 533 25.17 22.77 -2.56
C THR A 533 24.95 23.12 -4.04
N SER A 534 24.59 22.11 -4.84
CA SER A 534 24.36 22.21 -6.27
C SER A 534 23.23 21.28 -6.74
N ALA A 535 22.73 21.51 -7.96
CA ALA A 535 21.67 20.67 -8.52
C ALA A 535 22.18 19.26 -8.75
N SER A 536 23.49 19.15 -9.03
CA SER A 536 24.21 17.88 -9.10
C SER A 536 24.09 17.08 -7.81
N ASP A 537 24.09 17.72 -6.64
CA ASP A 537 24.03 17.01 -5.35
C ASP A 537 22.65 16.38 -5.11
N LEU A 538 21.57 17.09 -5.46
CA LEU A 538 20.20 16.56 -5.37
C LEU A 538 20.04 15.36 -6.31
N TYR A 539 20.60 15.46 -7.52
CA TYR A 539 20.60 14.38 -8.48
C TYR A 539 21.47 13.19 -8.01
N HIS A 540 22.69 13.40 -7.52
CA HIS A 540 23.53 12.32 -7.00
C HIS A 540 22.90 11.59 -5.81
N LEU A 541 22.20 12.33 -4.93
CA LEU A 541 21.48 11.76 -3.80
C LEU A 541 20.37 10.80 -4.26
N LEU A 542 19.61 11.18 -5.29
CA LEU A 542 18.49 10.41 -5.83
C LEU A 542 18.93 9.27 -6.76
N TYR A 543 20.08 9.38 -7.42
CA TYR A 543 20.38 8.59 -8.63
C TYR A 543 21.68 7.77 -8.60
N GLN A 544 22.48 7.80 -7.53
CA GLN A 544 23.69 6.99 -7.31
C GLN A 544 24.45 6.50 -8.54
N SER A 545 25.57 7.18 -8.78
CA SER A 545 26.58 6.88 -9.81
C SER A 545 26.01 6.73 -11.22
N ASP A 546 25.73 7.85 -11.88
CA ASP A 546 25.83 7.91 -13.34
C ASP A 546 26.13 9.36 -13.76
N ASN A 547 27.43 9.65 -13.98
CA ASN A 547 27.92 10.95 -14.48
C ASN A 547 27.56 11.22 -15.97
N ASN A 548 26.64 10.45 -16.56
CA ASN A 548 26.28 10.49 -17.97
C ASN A 548 24.78 10.68 -18.24
N ILE A 549 24.06 11.37 -17.36
CA ILE A 549 22.69 11.80 -17.66
C ILE A 549 22.77 13.25 -18.15
N GLY A 550 22.71 13.41 -19.47
CA GLY A 550 22.86 14.68 -20.18
C GLY A 550 23.96 14.70 -21.24
N LYS A 551 24.75 13.63 -21.40
CA LYS A 551 25.60 13.44 -22.57
C LYS A 551 24.89 12.55 -23.58
N LYS A 552 24.73 13.09 -24.81
CA LYS A 552 24.40 12.33 -26.02
C LYS A 552 25.33 11.12 -26.10
N ASN A 553 24.82 9.93 -25.83
CA ASN A 553 25.41 8.70 -26.35
C ASN A 553 24.72 8.39 -27.67
N THR A 554 25.16 9.09 -28.71
CA THR A 554 24.97 8.65 -30.10
C THR A 554 25.87 7.44 -30.32
N SER A 555 25.32 6.23 -30.23
CA SER A 555 25.85 5.02 -30.89
C SER A 555 25.16 3.77 -30.37
N HIS A 556 23.87 3.59 -30.66
CA HIS A 556 23.27 2.24 -30.56
C HIS A 556 22.84 1.81 -31.96
N THR A 557 23.47 0.72 -32.37
CA THR A 557 23.36 0.05 -33.65
C THR A 557 21.90 -0.19 -34.00
N ILE A 558 21.48 0.28 -35.18
CA ILE A 558 20.21 -0.05 -35.80
C ILE A 558 20.18 -1.56 -36.00
N ILE A 559 19.53 -2.29 -35.09
CA ILE A 559 19.10 -3.65 -35.38
C ILE A 559 17.92 -3.47 -36.34
N GLY A 560 18.18 -3.78 -37.62
CA GLY A 560 17.17 -3.73 -38.66
C GLY A 560 15.96 -4.57 -38.25
N PHE A 561 14.82 -3.91 -38.06
CA PHE A 561 13.55 -4.60 -37.96
C PHE A 561 12.92 -4.66 -39.34
N GLU A 562 12.63 -5.89 -39.77
CA GLU A 562 11.95 -6.19 -41.01
C GLU A 562 10.67 -5.36 -41.17
N ASN A 563 10.54 -4.73 -42.34
CA ASN A 563 9.37 -4.03 -42.84
C ASN A 563 8.14 -4.96 -42.88
N LYS A 564 7.42 -5.07 -41.75
CA LYS A 564 6.03 -5.51 -41.71
C LYS A 564 5.20 -4.45 -41.00
N GLU A 565 4.41 -3.70 -41.77
CA GLU A 565 3.40 -2.77 -41.25
C GLU A 565 2.56 -3.47 -40.17
N ARG A 566 2.57 -2.94 -38.93
CA ARG A 566 1.71 -3.42 -37.84
C ARG A 566 0.44 -2.55 -37.81
N ASN A 567 -0.72 -3.20 -37.83
CA ASN A 567 -2.03 -2.56 -38.04
C ASN A 567 -2.67 -1.88 -36.80
N SER A 568 -2.05 -1.93 -35.61
CA SER A 568 -2.56 -1.31 -34.37
C SER A 568 -1.56 -1.45 -33.20
N GLY A 569 -1.59 -0.54 -32.22
CA GLY A 569 -0.78 -0.59 -31.00
C GLY A 569 -1.11 0.56 -30.05
N VAL A 570 -0.84 0.40 -28.74
CA VAL A 570 -1.08 1.45 -27.74
C VAL A 570 0.25 2.05 -27.28
N PHE A 571 0.37 3.36 -27.34
CA PHE A 571 1.48 4.13 -26.79
C PHE A 571 0.99 4.97 -25.62
N ILE A 572 1.78 5.05 -24.58
CA ILE A 572 1.44 5.79 -23.36
C ILE A 572 2.49 6.89 -23.14
N LEU A 573 2.07 8.15 -23.08
CA LEU A 573 2.94 9.28 -22.76
C LEU A 573 2.66 9.72 -21.33
N GLY A 574 3.69 9.68 -20.47
CA GLY A 574 3.59 9.79 -19.02
C GLY A 574 3.31 8.44 -18.38
N PHE A 575 3.97 8.10 -17.27
CA PHE A 575 3.81 6.82 -16.57
C PHE A 575 3.66 7.00 -15.05
N GLY A 576 2.87 8.02 -14.66
CA GLY A 576 2.53 8.29 -13.27
C GLY A 576 1.58 7.27 -12.64
N SER A 577 1.22 7.49 -11.37
CA SER A 577 0.26 6.65 -10.62
C SER A 577 -1.08 6.49 -11.33
N TYR A 578 -1.58 7.57 -11.96
CA TYR A 578 -2.81 7.58 -12.74
C TYR A 578 -2.83 6.50 -13.85
N ILE A 579 -1.75 6.40 -14.64
CA ILE A 579 -1.63 5.40 -15.71
C ILE A 579 -1.69 3.99 -15.14
N ARG A 580 -0.95 3.75 -14.06
CA ARG A 580 -0.87 2.43 -13.42
C ARG A 580 -2.22 1.99 -12.86
N GLU A 581 -2.95 2.92 -12.24
CA GLU A 581 -4.23 2.64 -11.59
C GLU A 581 -5.41 2.54 -12.58
N TYR A 582 -5.48 3.45 -13.56
CA TYR A 582 -6.68 3.61 -14.40
C TYR A 582 -6.52 3.17 -15.85
N VAL A 583 -5.32 3.21 -16.43
CA VAL A 583 -5.10 2.94 -17.87
C VAL A 583 -4.62 1.51 -18.12
N LEU A 584 -3.57 1.07 -17.43
CA LEU A 584 -2.98 -0.25 -17.63
C LEU A 584 -3.97 -1.41 -17.49
N PRO A 585 -4.95 -1.41 -16.55
CA PRO A 585 -5.95 -2.48 -16.47
C PRO A 585 -6.70 -2.76 -17.78
N PHE A 586 -6.79 -1.78 -18.68
CA PHE A 586 -7.48 -1.92 -19.96
C PHE A 586 -6.56 -2.25 -21.13
N PHE A 587 -5.34 -1.72 -21.13
CA PHE A 587 -4.46 -1.72 -22.30
C PHE A 587 -3.14 -2.47 -22.12
N LYS A 588 -2.78 -2.95 -20.92
CA LYS A 588 -1.46 -3.53 -20.60
C LYS A 588 -0.90 -4.48 -21.67
N ASN A 589 -1.72 -5.38 -22.20
CA ASN A 589 -1.28 -6.39 -23.18
C ASN A 589 -1.06 -5.84 -24.61
N ASN A 590 -1.53 -4.62 -24.88
CA ASN A 590 -1.44 -3.96 -26.18
C ASN A 590 -0.48 -2.75 -26.17
N VAL A 591 0.14 -2.45 -25.02
CA VAL A 591 1.12 -1.36 -24.91
C VAL A 591 2.38 -1.76 -25.66
N ILE A 592 2.76 -0.95 -26.64
CA ILE A 592 3.97 -1.11 -27.43
C ILE A 592 5.16 -0.47 -26.73
N ALA A 593 4.97 0.76 -26.25
CA ALA A 593 5.98 1.54 -25.55
C ALA A 593 5.32 2.62 -24.69
N ALA A 594 6.05 3.09 -23.69
CA ALA A 594 5.69 4.29 -22.94
C ALA A 594 6.79 5.35 -23.00
N LEU A 595 6.44 6.60 -22.72
CA LEU A 595 7.38 7.70 -22.48
C LEU A 595 7.23 8.14 -21.04
N ASP A 596 8.34 8.28 -20.32
CA ASP A 596 8.38 9.06 -19.10
C ASP A 596 9.79 9.63 -18.91
N TYR A 597 9.88 10.90 -18.55
CA TYR A 597 11.17 11.56 -18.28
C TYR A 597 11.96 10.87 -17.14
N LYS A 598 11.30 10.02 -16.36
CA LYS A 598 11.87 9.19 -15.28
C LYS A 598 11.98 7.72 -15.66
N SER A 599 12.05 7.37 -16.95
CA SER A 599 12.05 5.98 -17.42
C SER A 599 13.01 5.06 -16.67
N LYS A 600 14.25 5.50 -16.42
CA LYS A 600 15.26 4.76 -15.65
C LYS A 600 14.81 4.39 -14.24
N ILE A 601 14.07 5.27 -13.57
CA ILE A 601 13.48 5.00 -12.26
C ILE A 601 12.40 3.95 -12.44
N ILE A 602 11.50 4.18 -13.39
CA ILE A 602 10.34 3.33 -13.56
C ILE A 602 10.75 1.89 -13.92
N GLU A 603 11.73 1.71 -14.81
CA GLU A 603 12.24 0.38 -15.17
C GLU A 603 12.92 -0.33 -14.00
N LYS A 604 13.58 0.42 -13.10
CA LYS A 604 14.22 -0.14 -11.90
C LYS A 604 13.21 -0.62 -10.86
N PHE A 605 12.12 0.11 -10.69
CA PHE A 605 11.14 -0.12 -9.61
C PHE A 605 9.89 -0.90 -10.07
N TYR A 606 9.56 -0.84 -11.36
CA TYR A 606 8.35 -1.44 -11.92
C TYR A 606 8.71 -2.41 -13.04
N ASN A 607 8.35 -3.68 -12.85
CA ASN A 607 8.55 -4.71 -13.86
C ASN A 607 7.49 -4.60 -14.98
N VAL A 608 7.74 -3.72 -15.95
CA VAL A 608 6.86 -3.47 -17.11
C VAL A 608 7.28 -4.32 -18.33
N PRO A 609 6.34 -4.91 -19.08
CA PRO A 609 6.66 -5.81 -20.20
C PRO A 609 6.93 -5.07 -21.54
N PHE A 610 7.10 -3.75 -21.51
CA PHE A 610 7.30 -2.90 -22.69
C PHE A 610 8.35 -1.82 -22.38
N PRO A 611 9.10 -1.32 -23.37
CA PRO A 611 10.13 -0.30 -23.18
C PRO A 611 9.53 1.03 -22.72
N ILE A 612 10.29 1.77 -21.88
CA ILE A 612 9.97 3.15 -21.52
C ILE A 612 11.07 4.10 -22.01
N TYR A 613 10.72 4.95 -22.96
CA TYR A 613 11.60 5.98 -23.48
C TYR A 613 11.65 7.19 -22.53
N ASN A 614 12.78 7.90 -22.50
CA ASN A 614 12.95 9.17 -21.80
C ASN A 614 12.94 10.38 -22.74
N ASP A 615 13.10 10.16 -24.05
CA ASP A 615 13.02 11.19 -25.09
C ASP A 615 11.74 11.04 -25.91
N PHE A 616 11.08 12.17 -26.15
CA PHE A 616 9.88 12.22 -26.97
C PHE A 616 10.18 11.91 -28.44
N GLU A 617 11.35 12.27 -28.96
CA GLU A 617 11.74 11.96 -30.35
C GLU A 617 11.83 10.45 -30.57
N ASP A 618 12.45 9.72 -29.63
CA ASP A 618 12.61 8.25 -29.73
C ASP A 618 11.25 7.53 -29.80
N ILE A 619 10.28 7.92 -28.97
CA ILE A 619 8.95 7.30 -29.00
C ILE A 619 8.15 7.77 -30.22
N LEU A 620 8.35 9.01 -30.69
CA LEU A 620 7.67 9.54 -31.87
C LEU A 620 8.05 8.75 -33.12
N GLU A 621 9.33 8.38 -33.27
CA GLU A 621 9.78 7.48 -34.34
C GLU A 621 9.07 6.12 -34.29
N LYS A 622 8.84 5.58 -33.08
CA LYS A 622 8.08 4.33 -32.91
C LYS A 622 6.60 4.51 -33.23
N ILE A 623 6.00 5.65 -32.92
CA ILE A 623 4.60 5.94 -33.28
C ILE A 623 4.46 6.06 -34.80
N ALA A 624 5.44 6.65 -35.49
CA ALA A 624 5.40 6.91 -36.93
C ALA A 624 5.27 5.64 -37.79
N ILE A 625 5.80 4.50 -37.32
CA ILE A 625 5.77 3.23 -38.07
C ILE A 625 4.46 2.42 -37.91
N PHE A 626 3.52 2.86 -37.06
CA PHE A 626 2.25 2.17 -36.86
C PHE A 626 1.13 2.82 -37.67
N LYS A 627 0.27 1.98 -38.25
CA LYS A 627 -0.97 2.42 -38.89
C LYS A 627 -2.06 2.50 -37.83
N ASN A 628 -2.64 3.68 -37.61
CA ASN A 628 -3.69 3.93 -36.61
C ASN A 628 -3.33 3.57 -35.15
N PRO A 629 -2.19 4.02 -34.57
CA PRO A 629 -1.88 3.77 -33.17
C PRO A 629 -2.82 4.54 -32.23
N LEU A 630 -3.15 3.97 -31.06
CA LEU A 630 -3.75 4.71 -29.95
C LEU A 630 -2.64 5.32 -29.11
N VAL A 631 -2.63 6.64 -28.95
CA VAL A 631 -1.66 7.36 -28.12
C VAL A 631 -2.39 8.02 -26.96
N ILE A 632 -2.12 7.55 -25.74
CA ILE A 632 -2.72 8.06 -24.51
C ILE A 632 -1.73 9.03 -23.87
N ILE A 633 -2.11 10.30 -23.72
CA ILE A 633 -1.28 11.36 -23.16
C ILE A 633 -1.75 11.66 -21.73
N ALA A 634 -0.92 11.37 -20.74
CA ALA A 634 -1.13 11.63 -19.32
C ALA A 634 0.17 12.15 -18.69
N THR A 635 0.69 13.25 -19.26
CA THR A 635 1.92 13.92 -18.85
C THR A 635 1.60 15.12 -17.96
N TYR A 636 2.54 16.06 -17.83
CA TYR A 636 2.25 17.38 -17.28
C TYR A 636 1.23 18.11 -18.16
N HIS A 637 0.38 18.94 -17.56
CA HIS A 637 -0.73 19.59 -18.27
C HIS A 637 -0.26 20.49 -19.41
N SER A 638 0.88 21.16 -19.23
CA SER A 638 1.50 21.98 -20.28
C SER A 638 1.89 21.18 -21.51
N ASP A 639 2.08 19.86 -21.36
CA ASP A 639 2.66 19.04 -22.40
C ASP A 639 1.61 18.43 -23.33
N HIS A 640 0.36 18.35 -22.88
CA HIS A 640 -0.73 17.66 -23.59
C HIS A 640 -0.94 18.17 -25.01
N ALA A 641 -1.11 19.48 -25.17
CA ALA A 641 -1.49 20.07 -26.46
C ALA A 641 -0.37 19.98 -27.51
N TRP A 642 0.86 20.30 -27.12
CA TRP A 642 1.98 20.30 -28.07
C TRP A 642 2.37 18.88 -28.48
N MET A 643 2.33 17.91 -27.55
CA MET A 643 2.59 16.50 -27.88
C MET A 643 1.52 15.96 -28.82
N ALA A 644 0.23 16.21 -28.54
CA ALA A 644 -0.86 15.82 -29.42
C ALA A 644 -0.71 16.41 -30.84
N ASN A 645 -0.42 17.70 -30.93
CA ASN A 645 -0.17 18.39 -32.21
C ASN A 645 1.01 17.79 -32.96
N THR A 646 2.11 17.48 -32.25
CA THR A 646 3.32 16.93 -32.87
C THR A 646 3.07 15.51 -33.38
N ILE A 647 2.46 14.65 -32.57
CA ILE A 647 2.07 13.29 -32.97
C ILE A 647 1.18 13.31 -34.21
N LEU A 648 0.16 14.17 -34.25
CA LEU A 648 -0.77 14.23 -35.37
C LEU A 648 -0.17 14.85 -36.64
N LYS A 649 0.86 15.71 -36.51
CA LYS A 649 1.64 16.17 -37.66
C LYS A 649 2.50 15.07 -38.26
N PHE A 650 3.13 14.25 -37.42
CA PHE A 650 4.02 13.17 -37.87
C PHE A 650 3.27 11.89 -38.29
N ASN A 651 2.21 11.54 -37.58
CA ASN A 651 1.33 10.42 -37.89
C ASN A 651 -0.15 10.86 -37.77
N PRO A 652 -0.72 11.43 -38.85
CA PRO A 652 -2.12 11.88 -38.89
C PRO A 652 -3.16 10.78 -38.67
N SER A 653 -2.77 9.50 -38.79
CA SER A 653 -3.66 8.36 -38.56
C SER A 653 -3.83 8.00 -37.07
N SER A 654 -3.05 8.64 -36.19
CA SER A 654 -3.06 8.34 -34.76
C SER A 654 -4.40 8.70 -34.10
N TYR A 655 -4.83 7.83 -33.19
CA TYR A 655 -5.94 8.05 -32.28
C TYR A 655 -5.35 8.66 -31.00
N VAL A 656 -5.46 9.98 -30.81
CA VAL A 656 -4.91 10.66 -29.64
C VAL A 656 -5.97 10.80 -28.55
N PHE A 657 -5.71 10.25 -27.37
CA PHE A 657 -6.53 10.43 -26.18
C PHE A 657 -5.74 11.23 -25.14
N ILE A 658 -6.31 12.34 -24.67
CA ILE A 658 -5.65 13.26 -23.74
C ILE A 658 -6.31 13.15 -22.37
N GLU A 659 -5.54 12.79 -21.34
CA GLU A 659 -5.94 12.88 -19.94
C GLU A 659 -6.19 14.35 -19.57
N LYS A 660 -7.13 14.62 -18.67
CA LYS A 660 -7.50 16.01 -18.43
C LYS A 660 -6.38 16.80 -17.72
N PRO A 661 -6.31 18.13 -17.91
CA PRO A 661 -7.08 18.91 -18.88
C PRO A 661 -6.55 18.69 -20.30
N ALA A 662 -7.36 19.00 -21.30
CA ALA A 662 -6.91 18.91 -22.70
C ALA A 662 -5.67 19.80 -22.96
N CYS A 663 -5.66 20.98 -22.35
CA CYS A 663 -4.63 22.02 -22.50
C CYS A 663 -4.79 23.06 -21.39
N VAL A 664 -3.81 23.97 -21.27
CA VAL A 664 -3.79 24.99 -20.21
C VAL A 664 -4.04 26.40 -20.74
N THR A 665 -3.75 26.68 -22.01
CA THR A 665 -4.00 28.01 -22.62
C THR A 665 -5.14 27.99 -23.64
N ASN A 666 -5.71 29.18 -23.89
CA ASN A 666 -6.75 29.34 -24.91
C ASN A 666 -6.22 29.06 -26.33
N ASP A 667 -4.99 29.46 -26.64
CA ASP A 667 -4.36 29.22 -27.95
C ASP A 667 -4.15 27.73 -28.22
N GLU A 668 -3.73 26.97 -27.20
CA GLU A 668 -3.63 25.51 -27.29
C GLU A 668 -4.99 24.86 -27.51
N ALA A 669 -6.04 25.34 -26.84
CA ALA A 669 -7.40 24.84 -27.01
C ALA A 669 -7.92 25.06 -28.44
N GLU A 670 -7.68 26.26 -28.99
CA GLU A 670 -7.99 26.59 -30.37
C GLU A 670 -7.17 25.72 -31.35
N GLY A 671 -5.90 25.45 -31.03
CA GLY A 671 -5.05 24.52 -31.79
C GLY A 671 -5.62 23.10 -31.85
N LEU A 672 -5.97 22.51 -30.71
CA LEU A 672 -6.58 21.17 -30.62
C LEU A 672 -7.93 21.12 -31.34
N PHE A 673 -8.74 22.16 -31.17
CA PHE A 673 -10.02 22.30 -31.86
C PHE A 673 -9.87 22.34 -33.39
N ASN A 674 -8.88 23.08 -33.89
CA ASN A 674 -8.61 23.17 -35.32
C ASN A 674 -8.09 21.85 -35.91
N LEU A 675 -7.27 21.10 -35.17
CA LEU A 675 -6.87 19.75 -35.57
C LEU A 675 -8.09 18.82 -35.65
N ARG A 676 -8.99 18.90 -34.66
CA ARG A 676 -10.24 18.13 -34.64
C ARG A 676 -11.13 18.46 -35.84
N LYS A 677 -11.28 19.74 -36.18
CA LYS A 677 -12.02 20.21 -37.38
C LYS A 677 -11.40 19.73 -38.69
N LYS A 678 -10.07 19.55 -38.75
CA LYS A 678 -9.36 18.95 -39.89
C LYS A 678 -9.53 17.43 -39.99
N GLY A 679 -10.36 16.82 -39.14
CA GLY A 679 -10.65 15.39 -39.16
C GLY A 679 -9.69 14.53 -38.34
N MET A 680 -8.75 15.12 -37.60
CA MET A 680 -7.85 14.36 -36.72
C MET A 680 -8.62 13.75 -35.55
N TRP A 681 -8.22 12.54 -35.14
CA TRP A 681 -8.85 11.81 -34.03
C TRP A 681 -8.25 12.27 -32.70
N ILE A 682 -8.99 13.12 -31.96
CA ILE A 682 -8.63 13.61 -30.62
C ILE A 682 -9.83 13.41 -29.69
N ASP A 683 -9.63 12.72 -28.57
CA ASP A 683 -10.65 12.51 -27.53
C ASP A 683 -10.09 12.92 -26.16
N ILE A 684 -10.96 13.38 -25.25
CA ILE A 684 -10.55 13.97 -23.96
C ILE A 684 -11.09 13.17 -22.76
N GLY A 685 -10.22 12.93 -21.79
CA GLY A 685 -10.41 12.04 -20.65
C GLY A 685 -11.09 12.65 -19.43
N TYR A 686 -12.21 13.36 -19.60
CA TYR A 686 -13.02 13.79 -18.45
C TYR A 686 -13.92 12.67 -17.93
N ASN A 687 -13.55 12.04 -16.82
CA ASN A 687 -14.20 10.82 -16.33
C ASN A 687 -15.62 11.04 -15.75
N ARG A 688 -15.89 12.21 -15.15
CA ARG A 688 -17.13 12.43 -14.35
C ARG A 688 -18.40 12.29 -15.17
N ARG A 689 -18.40 12.73 -16.42
CA ARG A 689 -19.53 12.54 -17.35
C ARG A 689 -19.87 11.07 -17.58
N TYR A 690 -18.89 10.15 -17.47
CA TYR A 690 -19.10 8.71 -17.69
C TYR A 690 -19.58 7.96 -16.45
N SER A 691 -19.63 8.59 -15.27
CA SER A 691 -20.08 7.90 -14.06
C SER A 691 -21.54 7.44 -14.18
N TYR A 692 -21.88 6.35 -13.48
CA TYR A 692 -23.26 5.87 -13.45
C TYR A 692 -24.25 6.94 -12.96
N PHE A 693 -23.91 7.68 -11.92
CA PHE A 693 -24.79 8.71 -11.35
C PHE A 693 -24.90 9.96 -12.20
N SER A 694 -23.80 10.42 -12.83
CA SER A 694 -23.86 11.57 -13.75
C SER A 694 -24.75 11.28 -14.96
N GLN A 695 -24.75 10.03 -15.45
CA GLN A 695 -25.64 9.60 -16.53
C GLN A 695 -27.12 9.62 -16.10
N ILE A 696 -27.42 9.28 -14.84
CA ILE A 696 -28.77 9.42 -14.29
C ILE A 696 -29.17 10.91 -14.21
N LEU A 697 -28.28 11.77 -13.70
CA LEU A 697 -28.53 13.21 -13.62
C LEU A 697 -28.76 13.84 -15.00
N PHE A 698 -27.98 13.44 -16.00
CA PHE A 698 -28.14 13.88 -17.39
C PHE A 698 -29.50 13.48 -17.97
N ASN A 699 -29.92 12.22 -17.78
CA ASN A 699 -31.23 11.77 -18.24
C ASN A 699 -32.37 12.47 -17.49
N LEU A 700 -32.20 12.73 -16.19
CA LEU A 700 -33.18 13.48 -15.40
C LEU A 700 -33.38 14.91 -15.93
N LEU A 701 -32.32 15.55 -16.42
CA LEU A 701 -32.39 16.88 -17.02
C LEU A 701 -32.98 16.88 -18.43
N LYS A 702 -32.90 15.77 -19.19
CA LYS A 702 -33.55 15.65 -20.50
C LYS A 702 -35.08 15.71 -20.40
N ASP A 703 -35.62 15.22 -19.29
CA ASP A 703 -37.07 15.16 -19.05
C ASP A 703 -37.65 16.47 -18.49
N LYS A 704 -36.82 17.50 -18.24
CA LYS A 704 -37.27 18.79 -17.69
C LYS A 704 -38.00 19.63 -18.73
N ASN A 705 -38.90 20.53 -18.32
CA ASN A 705 -39.45 21.50 -19.25
C ASN A 705 -38.33 22.41 -19.81
N PRO A 706 -38.27 22.67 -21.13
CA PRO A 706 -37.22 23.48 -21.73
C PRO A 706 -37.05 24.88 -21.08
N SER A 707 -38.15 25.49 -20.62
CA SER A 707 -38.18 26.78 -19.93
C SER A 707 -37.75 26.74 -18.45
N SER A 708 -37.62 25.55 -17.86
CA SER A 708 -37.24 25.39 -16.46
C SER A 708 -35.76 25.66 -16.24
N ARG A 709 -35.48 26.52 -15.27
CA ARG A 709 -34.13 26.83 -14.82
C ARG A 709 -33.65 25.77 -13.83
N ILE A 710 -32.34 25.58 -13.78
CA ILE A 710 -31.71 24.67 -12.83
C ILE A 710 -30.83 25.45 -11.84
N HIS A 711 -30.69 24.89 -10.65
CA HIS A 711 -29.69 25.29 -9.68
C HIS A 711 -28.80 24.09 -9.38
N LEU A 712 -27.50 24.23 -9.63
CA LEU A 712 -26.52 23.18 -9.44
C LEU A 712 -25.48 23.65 -8.42
N THR A 713 -25.23 22.86 -7.38
CA THR A 713 -24.25 23.20 -6.35
C THR A 713 -23.27 22.05 -6.20
N PHE A 714 -21.99 22.34 -6.41
CA PHE A 714 -20.89 21.45 -6.13
C PHE A 714 -20.17 21.92 -4.88
N LEU A 715 -20.01 21.03 -3.90
CA LEU A 715 -19.10 21.20 -2.78
C LEU A 715 -17.96 20.20 -2.93
N ILE A 716 -16.75 20.73 -3.05
CA ILE A 716 -15.55 19.99 -3.40
C ILE A 716 -14.52 20.23 -2.31
N LYS A 717 -14.16 19.16 -1.61
CA LYS A 717 -13.00 19.16 -0.73
C LYS A 717 -11.83 18.56 -1.48
N GLU A 718 -10.80 19.34 -1.74
CA GLU A 718 -9.59 18.88 -2.41
C GLU A 718 -8.50 18.44 -1.42
N LEU A 719 -7.47 17.77 -1.92
CA LEU A 719 -6.27 17.47 -1.14
C LEU A 719 -5.41 18.74 -0.95
N LYS A 720 -4.82 18.89 0.24
CA LYS A 720 -3.84 19.95 0.46
C LYS A 720 -2.51 19.60 -0.20
N LEU A 721 -2.11 20.38 -1.20
CA LEU A 721 -0.86 20.17 -1.93
C LEU A 721 0.26 21.07 -1.39
N PRO A 722 1.52 20.60 -1.34
CA PRO A 722 2.65 21.46 -0.99
C PRO A 722 2.87 22.51 -2.08
N LYS A 723 3.29 23.74 -1.71
CA LYS A 723 3.55 24.83 -2.67
C LYS A 723 4.60 24.51 -3.75
N SER A 724 5.39 23.47 -3.54
CA SER A 724 6.38 22.97 -4.49
C SER A 724 5.80 22.05 -5.56
N HIS A 725 4.54 21.60 -5.39
CA HIS A 725 3.88 20.71 -6.34
C HIS A 725 3.78 21.38 -7.72
N TRP A 726 3.97 20.58 -8.77
CA TRP A 726 4.06 21.09 -10.14
C TRP A 726 2.80 21.81 -10.64
N TYR A 727 1.63 21.51 -10.08
CA TYR A 727 0.39 22.26 -10.34
C TYR A 727 0.55 23.79 -10.14
N PHE A 728 1.42 24.21 -9.21
CA PHE A 728 1.68 25.62 -8.92
C PHE A 728 2.78 26.23 -9.79
N TRP A 729 3.29 25.49 -10.80
CA TRP A 729 4.20 26.08 -11.77
C TRP A 729 3.41 26.95 -12.75
N PRO A 730 3.87 28.17 -13.06
CA PRO A 730 3.18 29.13 -13.93
C PRO A 730 2.64 28.59 -15.27
N ASN A 731 3.27 27.57 -15.86
CA ASN A 731 2.83 26.99 -17.13
C ASN A 731 1.87 25.80 -17.00
N GLN A 732 1.45 25.41 -15.79
CA GLN A 732 0.67 24.17 -15.56
C GLN A 732 -0.84 24.39 -15.39
N GLY A 733 -1.30 25.64 -15.52
CA GLY A 733 -2.72 26.00 -15.48
C GLY A 733 -3.35 25.91 -14.08
N THR A 734 -2.55 25.95 -13.02
CA THR A 734 -2.98 25.95 -11.61
C THR A 734 -3.83 24.71 -11.23
N ARG A 735 -4.39 24.71 -10.01
CA ARG A 735 -5.44 23.75 -9.62
C ARG A 735 -6.74 23.91 -10.42
N ILE A 736 -6.95 25.06 -11.07
CA ILE A 736 -8.18 25.34 -11.83
C ILE A 736 -8.24 24.49 -13.09
N CYS A 737 -7.24 24.55 -13.97
CA CYS A 737 -7.20 23.66 -15.13
C CYS A 737 -6.98 22.20 -14.71
N GLY A 738 -6.17 21.96 -13.68
CA GLY A 738 -5.83 20.59 -13.27
C GLY A 738 -6.97 19.80 -12.61
N ASN A 739 -7.76 20.45 -11.76
CA ASN A 739 -8.82 19.80 -10.99
C ASN A 739 -10.19 20.41 -11.27
N LEU A 740 -10.37 21.74 -11.15
CA LEU A 740 -11.69 22.36 -11.29
C LEU A 740 -12.33 22.05 -12.66
N SER A 741 -11.51 21.92 -13.70
CA SER A 741 -11.94 21.55 -15.06
C SER A 741 -12.82 20.29 -15.12
N HIS A 742 -12.67 19.36 -14.19
CA HIS A 742 -13.54 18.17 -14.09
C HIS A 742 -15.01 18.48 -13.83
N TRP A 743 -15.27 19.45 -12.97
CA TRP A 743 -16.63 19.83 -12.61
C TRP A 743 -17.19 20.87 -13.56
N ILE A 744 -16.33 21.70 -14.15
CA ILE A 744 -16.68 22.55 -15.31
C ILE A 744 -17.11 21.68 -16.49
N ASP A 745 -16.37 20.62 -16.80
CA ASP A 745 -16.75 19.63 -17.82
C ASP A 745 -18.11 18.98 -17.52
N LEU A 746 -18.33 18.59 -16.26
CA LEU A 746 -19.59 17.98 -15.85
C LEU A 746 -20.76 18.98 -15.97
N LEU A 747 -20.56 20.25 -15.62
CA LEU A 747 -21.53 21.32 -15.84
C LEU A 747 -21.87 21.44 -17.34
N ARG A 748 -20.85 21.46 -18.20
CA ARG A 748 -21.05 21.52 -19.66
C ARG A 748 -21.83 20.32 -20.16
N PHE A 749 -21.46 19.11 -19.73
CA PHE A 749 -22.14 17.87 -20.10
C PHE A 749 -23.61 17.83 -19.65
N LEU A 750 -23.92 18.33 -18.45
CA LEU A 750 -25.29 18.31 -17.91
C LEU A 750 -26.20 19.37 -18.55
N THR A 751 -25.65 20.51 -18.96
CA THR A 751 -26.45 21.68 -19.36
C THR A 751 -26.39 21.99 -20.84
N CYS A 752 -25.24 21.77 -21.48
CA CYS A 752 -24.94 22.22 -22.84
C CYS A 752 -25.24 23.72 -23.08
N LYS A 753 -25.09 24.56 -22.04
CA LYS A 753 -25.31 26.01 -22.10
C LYS A 753 -24.00 26.78 -22.00
N ASP A 754 -23.98 27.96 -22.60
CA ASP A 754 -22.86 28.89 -22.49
C ASP A 754 -22.99 29.77 -21.24
N VAL A 755 -21.86 30.33 -20.83
CA VAL A 755 -21.76 31.20 -19.67
C VAL A 755 -22.21 32.61 -20.07
N LYS A 756 -23.13 33.17 -19.29
CA LYS A 756 -23.59 34.55 -19.44
C LYS A 756 -22.82 35.49 -18.52
N SER A 757 -22.63 35.09 -17.27
CA SER A 757 -21.85 35.85 -16.29
C SER A 757 -21.21 34.90 -15.29
N LEU A 758 -20.09 35.32 -14.69
CA LEU A 758 -19.43 34.53 -13.66
C LEU A 758 -18.81 35.44 -12.60
N ASN A 759 -18.80 34.96 -11.36
CA ASN A 759 -18.22 35.65 -10.22
C ASN A 759 -17.36 34.67 -9.41
N VAL A 760 -16.20 35.15 -8.97
CA VAL A 760 -15.23 34.33 -8.21
C VAL A 760 -14.84 35.05 -6.94
N ILE A 761 -14.86 34.33 -5.82
CA ILE A 761 -14.44 34.82 -4.51
C ILE A 761 -13.43 33.84 -3.92
N GLY A 762 -12.32 34.33 -3.38
CA GLY A 762 -11.31 33.52 -2.68
C GLY A 762 -9.96 33.50 -3.40
N GLY A 763 -9.30 32.35 -3.40
CA GLY A 763 -8.01 32.13 -4.06
C GLY A 763 -7.84 30.69 -4.55
N GLU A 764 -6.69 30.37 -5.14
CA GLU A 764 -6.47 29.13 -5.92
C GLU A 764 -6.95 27.82 -5.26
N SER A 765 -6.71 27.62 -3.95
CA SER A 765 -7.10 26.39 -3.23
C SER A 765 -8.42 26.49 -2.45
N ASN A 766 -8.95 27.70 -2.25
CA ASN A 766 -10.13 27.95 -1.43
C ASN A 766 -10.94 29.06 -2.11
N MET A 767 -11.95 28.66 -2.88
CA MET A 767 -12.73 29.58 -3.70
C MET A 767 -14.18 29.17 -3.83
N THR A 768 -15.02 30.16 -4.11
CA THR A 768 -16.39 29.97 -4.58
C THR A 768 -16.51 30.58 -5.96
N VAL A 769 -17.01 29.80 -6.91
CA VAL A 769 -17.27 30.24 -8.29
C VAL A 769 -18.77 30.12 -8.53
N THR A 770 -19.43 31.22 -8.85
CA THR A 770 -20.85 31.26 -9.22
C THR A 770 -20.95 31.61 -10.70
N ILE A 771 -21.66 30.77 -11.46
CA ILE A 771 -21.83 30.88 -12.91
C ILE A 771 -23.32 31.02 -13.22
N GLU A 772 -23.70 32.09 -13.92
CA GLU A 772 -25.01 32.22 -14.58
C GLU A 772 -24.89 31.76 -16.04
N LEU A 773 -25.72 30.81 -16.45
CA LEU A 773 -25.80 30.35 -17.83
C LEU A 773 -26.77 31.22 -18.64
N GLU A 774 -26.69 31.16 -19.98
CA GLU A 774 -27.58 31.93 -20.88
C GLU A 774 -29.08 31.73 -20.62
N ASP A 775 -29.48 30.53 -20.17
CA ASP A 775 -30.88 30.22 -19.83
C ASP A 775 -31.28 30.67 -18.41
N LYS A 776 -30.43 31.46 -17.73
CA LYS A 776 -30.57 31.94 -16.36
C LYS A 776 -30.51 30.83 -15.30
N SER A 777 -30.06 29.63 -15.65
CA SER A 777 -29.66 28.63 -14.66
C SER A 777 -28.39 29.06 -13.94
N VAL A 778 -28.22 28.61 -12.71
CA VAL A 778 -27.09 28.99 -11.86
C VAL A 778 -26.33 27.75 -11.40
N CYS A 779 -25.00 27.83 -11.42
CA CYS A 779 -24.11 26.81 -10.88
C CYS A 779 -23.13 27.42 -9.88
N ASP A 780 -23.04 26.84 -8.69
CA ASP A 780 -22.06 27.20 -7.68
C ASP A 780 -21.03 26.07 -7.51
N PHE A 781 -19.75 26.42 -7.55
CA PHE A 781 -18.66 25.56 -7.10
C PHE A 781 -18.07 26.13 -5.82
N ILE A 782 -18.14 25.37 -4.74
CA ILE A 782 -17.50 25.70 -3.45
C ILE A 782 -16.33 24.73 -3.29
N ILE A 783 -15.11 25.25 -3.36
CA ILE A 783 -13.89 24.46 -3.43
C ILE A 783 -13.01 24.83 -2.24
N THR A 784 -12.51 23.83 -1.53
CA THR A 784 -11.63 24.04 -0.38
C THR A 784 -10.64 22.90 -0.21
N ASP A 785 -9.41 23.21 0.17
CA ASP A 785 -8.43 22.22 0.65
C ASP A 785 -8.41 22.09 2.19
N ILE A 786 -9.35 22.77 2.86
CA ILE A 786 -9.52 22.73 4.31
C ILE A 786 -10.34 21.49 4.66
N GLY A 787 -9.78 20.64 5.53
CA GLY A 787 -10.45 19.42 5.99
C GLY A 787 -9.46 18.31 6.28
N ASN A 788 -9.96 17.09 6.41
CA ASN A 788 -9.14 15.89 6.61
C ASN A 788 -8.87 15.21 5.26
N ASP A 789 -7.65 14.74 5.03
CA ASP A 789 -7.23 14.11 3.76
C ASP A 789 -7.50 12.59 3.67
N MET A 790 -8.07 11.97 4.72
CA MET A 790 -8.31 10.52 4.83
C MET A 790 -9.04 9.90 3.63
N PHE A 791 -10.01 10.59 3.03
CA PHE A 791 -10.82 10.05 1.93
C PHE A 791 -10.43 10.64 0.55
N GLY A 792 -9.29 11.32 0.47
CA GLY A 792 -8.81 11.97 -0.74
C GLY A 792 -9.56 13.27 -1.06
N VAL A 793 -9.80 13.51 -2.35
CA VAL A 793 -10.80 14.49 -2.80
C VAL A 793 -12.17 13.99 -2.37
N GLU A 794 -13.10 14.83 -1.94
CA GLU A 794 -14.49 14.48 -1.59
C GLU A 794 -15.45 15.40 -2.33
N GLU A 795 -16.58 14.85 -2.78
CA GLU A 795 -17.48 15.57 -3.69
C GLU A 795 -18.94 15.45 -3.24
N TYR A 796 -19.65 16.57 -3.23
CA TYR A 796 -21.09 16.62 -3.10
C TYR A 796 -21.65 17.45 -4.24
N CYS A 797 -22.73 16.98 -4.86
CA CYS A 797 -23.43 17.68 -5.92
C CYS A 797 -24.93 17.67 -5.63
N GLU A 798 -25.55 18.84 -5.62
CA GLU A 798 -27.00 18.99 -5.51
C GLU A 798 -27.55 19.67 -6.76
N LEU A 799 -28.52 19.03 -7.40
CA LEU A 799 -29.23 19.55 -8.56
C LEU A 799 -30.69 19.79 -8.19
N ARG A 800 -31.20 20.99 -8.46
CA ARG A 800 -32.59 21.37 -8.26
C ARG A 800 -33.21 21.96 -9.52
N PHE A 801 -34.43 21.56 -9.83
CA PHE A 801 -35.26 22.16 -10.87
C PHE A 801 -36.71 21.76 -10.63
N GLU A 802 -37.68 22.61 -10.95
CA GLU A 802 -39.11 22.32 -10.78
C GLU A 802 -39.43 21.77 -9.36
N ASN A 803 -40.03 20.58 -9.26
CA ASN A 803 -40.28 19.85 -8.02
C ASN A 803 -39.28 18.71 -7.76
N VAL A 804 -38.08 18.80 -8.36
CA VAL A 804 -37.02 17.79 -8.32
C VAL A 804 -35.82 18.29 -7.51
N THR A 805 -35.30 17.45 -6.62
CA THR A 805 -34.02 17.63 -5.95
C THR A 805 -33.23 16.33 -6.02
N ALA A 806 -32.05 16.38 -6.64
CA ALA A 806 -31.13 15.26 -6.72
C ALA A 806 -29.83 15.55 -5.95
N ARG A 807 -29.40 14.63 -5.08
CA ARG A 807 -28.20 14.77 -4.24
C ARG A 807 -27.25 13.61 -4.46
N LEU A 808 -26.10 13.92 -5.04
CA LEU A 808 -25.00 13.00 -5.29
C LEU A 808 -23.94 13.15 -4.19
N TYR A 809 -23.72 12.08 -3.44
CA TYR A 809 -22.73 11.99 -2.38
C TYR A 809 -21.55 11.14 -2.84
N ASP A 810 -20.46 11.82 -3.19
CA ASP A 810 -19.14 11.29 -3.47
C ASP A 810 -19.10 10.11 -4.46
N TYR A 811 -20.02 10.09 -5.43
CA TYR A 811 -20.19 8.97 -6.37
C TYR A 811 -20.39 7.60 -5.68
N LYS A 812 -20.89 7.59 -4.44
CA LYS A 812 -21.28 6.39 -3.68
C LYS A 812 -22.80 6.27 -3.53
N LYS A 813 -23.50 7.40 -3.54
CA LYS A 813 -24.94 7.47 -3.28
C LYS A 813 -25.57 8.60 -4.10
N LEU A 814 -26.74 8.35 -4.66
CA LEU A 814 -27.58 9.35 -5.33
C LEU A 814 -29.00 9.28 -4.78
N GLU A 815 -29.52 10.38 -4.27
CA GLU A 815 -30.93 10.55 -3.87
C GLU A 815 -31.64 11.43 -4.88
N ILE A 816 -32.87 11.09 -5.24
CA ILE A 816 -33.72 11.93 -6.10
C ILE A 816 -35.10 12.02 -5.46
N ILE A 817 -35.52 13.24 -5.13
CA ILE A 817 -36.86 13.57 -4.68
C ILE A 817 -37.58 14.22 -5.87
N ARG A 818 -38.74 13.69 -6.27
CA ARG A 818 -39.60 14.26 -7.34
C ARG A 818 -41.05 14.27 -6.87
N GLY A 819 -41.56 15.44 -6.50
CA GLY A 819 -42.85 15.55 -5.81
C GLY A 819 -42.87 14.69 -4.54
N ASN A 820 -43.82 13.74 -4.45
CA ASN A 820 -43.92 12.81 -3.31
C ASN A 820 -43.12 11.51 -3.49
N LYS A 821 -42.33 11.36 -4.56
CA LYS A 821 -41.53 10.15 -4.82
C LYS A 821 -40.09 10.37 -4.38
N TYR A 822 -39.56 9.40 -3.64
CA TYR A 822 -38.14 9.34 -3.23
C TYR A 822 -37.48 8.13 -3.88
N ILE A 823 -36.43 8.37 -4.67
CA ILE A 823 -35.64 7.37 -5.37
C ILE A 823 -34.23 7.41 -4.80
N TYR A 824 -33.67 6.23 -4.54
CA TYR A 824 -32.37 6.08 -3.89
C TYR A 824 -31.50 5.07 -4.64
N TYR A 825 -30.27 5.47 -4.95
CA TYR A 825 -29.25 4.60 -5.53
C TYR A 825 -27.99 4.60 -4.65
N LYS A 826 -27.32 3.45 -4.56
CA LYS A 826 -26.07 3.28 -3.82
C LYS A 826 -25.16 2.29 -4.53
N THR A 827 -23.86 2.57 -4.56
CA THR A 827 -22.81 1.67 -5.04
C THR A 827 -21.95 1.18 -3.88
N THR A 828 -21.31 0.02 -4.05
CA THR A 828 -20.38 -0.55 -3.06
C THR A 828 -19.03 0.15 -3.06
N PHE A 829 -18.62 0.69 -4.21
CA PHE A 829 -17.36 1.39 -4.41
C PHE A 829 -17.62 2.79 -4.96
N ARG A 830 -16.65 3.67 -4.71
CA ARG A 830 -16.60 5.01 -5.29
C ARG A 830 -16.19 4.90 -6.75
N ASP A 831 -17.12 5.17 -7.67
CA ASP A 831 -16.83 5.16 -9.11
C ASP A 831 -17.15 6.52 -9.73
N LYS A 832 -16.10 7.30 -9.99
CA LYS A 832 -16.21 8.60 -10.66
C LYS A 832 -16.29 8.49 -12.19
N GLY A 833 -16.36 7.28 -12.75
CA GLY A 833 -16.51 7.04 -14.19
C GLY A 833 -15.23 6.66 -14.94
N HIS A 834 -14.07 6.52 -14.27
CA HIS A 834 -12.81 6.14 -14.94
C HIS A 834 -12.94 4.79 -15.67
N TYR A 835 -13.49 3.77 -14.98
CA TYR A 835 -13.63 2.44 -15.55
C TYR A 835 -14.47 2.45 -16.83
N ARG A 836 -15.61 3.16 -16.80
CA ARG A 836 -16.52 3.27 -17.94
C ARG A 836 -15.91 4.07 -19.09
N MET A 837 -15.22 5.17 -18.79
CA MET A 837 -14.50 5.97 -19.78
C MET A 837 -13.48 5.13 -20.55
N TYR A 838 -12.59 4.41 -19.85
CA TYR A 838 -11.57 3.60 -20.50
C TYR A 838 -12.12 2.35 -21.19
N SER A 839 -13.20 1.76 -20.67
CA SER A 839 -13.93 0.69 -21.35
C SER A 839 -14.50 1.16 -22.69
N ILE A 840 -15.08 2.37 -22.71
CA ILE A 840 -15.62 3.01 -23.91
C ILE A 840 -14.49 3.36 -24.88
N LEU A 841 -13.41 3.98 -24.42
CA LEU A 841 -12.23 4.28 -25.24
C LEU A 841 -11.69 3.03 -25.94
N LYS A 842 -11.47 1.94 -25.18
CA LYS A 842 -10.97 0.67 -25.70
C LYS A 842 -11.87 0.12 -26.81
N ARG A 843 -13.19 0.13 -26.58
CA ARG A 843 -14.18 -0.34 -27.57
C ARG A 843 -14.22 0.58 -28.79
N ASN A 844 -14.20 1.90 -28.57
CA ASN A 844 -14.26 2.89 -29.64
C ASN A 844 -13.03 2.80 -30.55
N TYR A 845 -11.83 2.66 -29.97
CA TYR A 845 -10.59 2.41 -30.70
C TYR A 845 -10.64 1.10 -31.49
N ALA A 846 -11.06 0.00 -30.85
CA ALA A 846 -11.17 -1.31 -31.52
C ALA A 846 -12.14 -1.28 -32.72
N ASN A 847 -13.21 -0.49 -32.62
CA ASN A 847 -14.21 -0.34 -33.68
C ASN A 847 -13.89 0.79 -34.68
N ARG A 848 -12.76 1.48 -34.53
CA ARG A 848 -12.40 2.67 -35.33
C ARG A 848 -13.50 3.74 -35.34
N GLY A 849 -14.23 3.88 -34.24
CA GLY A 849 -15.30 4.88 -34.12
C GLY A 849 -14.75 6.30 -34.00
N ALA A 850 -15.60 7.29 -34.23
CA ALA A 850 -15.26 8.71 -34.07
C ALA A 850 -15.04 9.07 -32.59
N PRO A 851 -14.25 10.11 -32.25
CA PRO A 851 -14.10 10.54 -30.87
C PRO A 851 -15.41 11.00 -30.27
N ILE A 852 -15.56 10.74 -28.98
CA ILE A 852 -16.83 10.87 -28.27
C ILE A 852 -16.96 12.24 -27.63
N TYR A 853 -15.86 12.83 -27.19
CA TYR A 853 -15.85 14.16 -26.59
C TYR A 853 -16.22 15.24 -27.62
N PRO A 854 -17.21 16.12 -27.33
CA PRO A 854 -17.62 17.18 -28.25
C PRO A 854 -16.49 18.16 -28.53
N SER A 855 -16.32 18.56 -29.79
CA SER A 855 -15.19 19.42 -30.19
C SER A 855 -15.25 20.82 -29.57
N GLU A 856 -16.43 21.43 -29.49
CA GLU A 856 -16.59 22.77 -28.89
C GLU A 856 -16.32 22.75 -27.37
N ASP A 857 -16.59 21.62 -26.70
CA ASP A 857 -16.36 21.49 -25.25
C ASP A 857 -14.86 21.60 -24.92
N ILE A 858 -13.96 21.24 -25.84
CA ILE A 858 -12.50 21.36 -25.66
C ILE A 858 -12.12 22.81 -25.36
N LYS A 859 -12.64 23.77 -26.16
CA LYS A 859 -12.40 25.20 -25.95
C LYS A 859 -13.15 25.69 -24.73
N TRP A 860 -14.42 25.31 -24.63
CA TRP A 860 -15.32 25.82 -23.61
C TRP A 860 -14.77 25.62 -22.19
N VAL A 861 -14.31 24.40 -21.88
CA VAL A 861 -13.78 24.07 -20.56
C VAL A 861 -12.50 24.87 -20.26
N THR A 862 -11.55 24.90 -21.20
CA THR A 862 -10.28 25.62 -21.02
C THR A 862 -10.49 27.14 -20.92
N TYR A 863 -11.37 27.72 -21.73
CA TYR A 863 -11.65 29.16 -21.73
C TYR A 863 -12.23 29.59 -20.38
N LEU A 864 -13.21 28.84 -19.87
CA LEU A 864 -13.80 29.12 -18.57
C LEU A 864 -12.79 28.94 -17.42
N CYS A 865 -11.93 27.92 -17.48
CA CYS A 865 -10.82 27.78 -16.52
C CYS A 865 -9.91 29.02 -16.53
N ASN A 866 -9.51 29.50 -17.71
CA ASN A 866 -8.64 30.66 -17.85
C ASN A 866 -9.32 31.97 -17.44
N GLU A 867 -10.62 32.12 -17.67
CA GLU A 867 -11.38 33.26 -17.19
C GLU A 867 -11.41 33.33 -15.64
N ILE A 868 -11.59 32.18 -14.99
CA ILE A 868 -11.52 32.07 -13.52
C ILE A 868 -10.12 32.41 -13.00
N ILE A 869 -9.06 31.91 -13.66
CA ILE A 869 -7.66 32.23 -13.33
C ILE A 869 -7.43 33.75 -13.43
N ASN A 870 -7.87 34.37 -14.52
CA ASN A 870 -7.71 35.81 -14.74
C ASN A 870 -8.42 36.65 -13.66
N LEU A 871 -9.65 36.30 -13.28
CA LEU A 871 -10.40 37.01 -12.24
C LEU A 871 -9.76 36.89 -10.85
N LEU A 872 -9.04 35.78 -10.59
CA LEU A 872 -8.27 35.59 -9.37
C LEU A 872 -6.89 36.25 -9.40
N ASN A 873 -6.47 36.81 -10.54
CA ASN A 873 -5.14 37.39 -10.77
C ASN A 873 -3.98 36.41 -10.45
N LEU A 874 -4.12 35.15 -10.91
CA LEU A 874 -3.16 34.06 -10.64
C LEU A 874 -2.11 33.89 -11.75
#